data_AF-A0A833SJG1-F1
#
_entry.id   AF-A0A833SJG1-F1
#
_cell.length_a   1.000
_cell.length_b   1.000
_cell.length_c   1.000
_cell.angle_alpha   90.00
_cell.angle_beta   90.00
_cell.angle_gamma   90.00
#
_symmetry.space_group_name_H-M   'P 1'
#
loop_
_entity.id
_entity.type
_entity.pdbx_description
1 polymer ?
#
loop_
_entity_poly.entity_id
_entity_poly.type
_entity_poly.pdbx_seq_one_letter_code
_entity_poly.pdbx_strand_id
1 'polypeptide(L)'
;MLERVSSIDMAYGSEPHCIRFRSKVRSTAASSLLSSIPPFSSSSNGSAPKPRVHVDDDELCARAEAVARTMDFRGLAVSNALNCRWILNKSHGAFTTYARRPAAMAGPEEKTRSTQQVLAAGEICCDLQEVVNVLNTTTDFDHNSVMSGLYRKDFIYGSVVHVVPSGFIGNNPNLVELLQEEASMTTQVAVKTGTFVHSKLFSRDEQWCYLERAQHVGAKPDPVGSSEHGKPNSFTLTLSSLDEKELEAGKVNAHSRVKMLHDMDAGYLVEQLPGSRYARVIFFGQIDGGLDKPGQAKTSQMRARLVRLADGATRLPEIVRRRRFGAQVMADHAAFSAKNSHCICCTKSLHLLTRKHRCSLCGHFVCDRCWSVQEMENQDTRRITPLRMCSRCMEFVENGDYSAVKPSSSGKIEVKRDPIDHAPTNKTLVRLLQQELRSSSGARKNSVRTVIQYLVEQETEEPERQATEVRSIRLSSNSADSEYLAALDGGLSVPRVPLYKCSLANAAKRNYPITMPKTAANGSVPDAPIPLNEKDRLAAIARSRIMGLEDASELDMLCNLAASQLDCTISIVTAVTAGQMTVLGSNKEDLRRVTLPREHSFCQHTVMTSTPLLVPHPEADVRFQNINGRTAFDVRCYCGFPIVDEDNTVIGSLCCMDQKTHEMTQSQYSAMKKLADAAGLVVRSKGIA
;
A
#
# COMPACT_ATOMS: atom_id res chain seq x y z
N MET A 1 -0.75 -70.75 -9.02
CA MET A 1 -2.06 -70.33 -9.52
C MET A 1 -1.88 -68.90 -10.01
N LEU A 2 -1.53 -68.73 -11.29
CA LEU A 2 -2.45 -68.74 -12.44
C LEU A 2 -3.35 -67.50 -12.35
N GLU A 3 -3.41 -66.53 -13.25
CA GLU A 3 -3.07 -66.33 -14.68
C GLU A 3 -3.42 -64.83 -14.94
N ARG A 4 -3.00 -64.08 -15.96
CA ARG A 4 -2.23 -64.27 -17.19
C ARG A 4 -2.00 -62.86 -17.79
N VAL A 5 -0.79 -62.66 -18.31
CA VAL A 5 -0.48 -62.14 -19.67
C VAL A 5 -0.74 -60.63 -19.87
N SER A 6 0.27 -59.75 -19.86
CA SER A 6 1.31 -59.54 -20.90
C SER A 6 0.68 -59.25 -22.26
N SER A 7 1.08 -58.30 -23.10
CA SER A 7 2.33 -57.60 -23.36
C SER A 7 2.00 -56.69 -24.55
N ILE A 8 2.69 -55.58 -24.73
CA ILE A 8 3.43 -55.34 -25.96
C ILE A 8 4.56 -54.38 -25.62
N ASP A 9 5.75 -54.91 -25.83
CA ASP A 9 7.06 -54.29 -25.73
C ASP A 9 7.41 -53.51 -27.00
N MET A 10 8.53 -52.78 -26.88
CA MET A 10 9.42 -52.27 -27.94
C MET A 10 9.11 -50.86 -28.48
N ALA A 11 10.06 -49.95 -28.62
CA ALA A 11 11.48 -49.93 -28.29
C ALA A 11 12.03 -48.50 -28.43
N TYR A 12 13.04 -48.20 -27.60
CA TYR A 12 14.24 -47.39 -27.85
C TYR A 12 14.20 -46.16 -28.78
N GLY A 13 14.57 -45.02 -28.16
CA GLY A 13 15.77 -44.29 -28.57
C GLY A 13 15.56 -42.95 -29.28
N SER A 14 15.81 -41.85 -28.56
CA SER A 14 16.69 -40.74 -29.00
C SER A 14 16.67 -39.59 -27.99
N GLU A 15 17.86 -39.08 -27.70
CA GLU A 15 18.26 -37.93 -26.88
C GLU A 15 17.24 -36.78 -26.68
N PRO A 16 17.14 -36.16 -25.49
CA PRO A 16 16.48 -34.87 -25.37
C PRO A 16 17.42 -33.79 -25.92
N HIS A 17 17.13 -33.33 -27.14
CA HIS A 17 17.73 -32.12 -27.69
C HIS A 17 17.58 -30.96 -26.68
N CYS A 18 18.72 -30.53 -26.15
CA CYS A 18 18.87 -29.33 -25.35
C CYS A 18 18.52 -28.11 -26.21
N ILE A 19 17.27 -27.64 -26.14
CA ILE A 19 16.86 -26.37 -26.75
C ILE A 19 17.45 -25.24 -25.90
N ARG A 20 18.69 -24.86 -26.22
CA ARG A 20 19.30 -23.60 -25.80
C ARG A 20 18.45 -22.43 -26.32
N PHE A 21 17.74 -21.74 -25.44
CA PHE A 21 17.24 -20.40 -25.74
C PHE A 21 18.42 -19.43 -25.83
N ARG A 22 19.02 -19.32 -27.02
CA ARG A 22 19.80 -18.14 -27.40
C ARG A 22 18.81 -16.99 -27.62
N SER A 23 18.80 -16.01 -26.74
CA SER A 23 18.12 -14.73 -26.99
C SER A 23 18.84 -14.00 -28.12
N LYS A 24 18.50 -14.33 -29.38
CA LYS A 24 18.73 -13.43 -30.50
C LYS A 24 17.73 -12.29 -30.35
N VAL A 25 18.20 -11.18 -29.77
CA VAL A 25 17.58 -9.87 -29.94
C VAL A 25 17.51 -9.62 -31.44
N ARG A 26 16.33 -9.84 -32.03
CA ARG A 26 16.06 -9.41 -33.40
C ARG A 26 15.76 -7.93 -33.30
N SER A 27 16.79 -7.12 -33.56
CA SER A 27 16.66 -5.71 -33.90
C SER A 27 15.76 -5.62 -35.13
N THR A 28 14.46 -5.42 -34.90
CA THR A 28 13.58 -4.81 -35.90
C THR A 28 13.63 -3.32 -35.63
N ALA A 29 14.21 -2.59 -36.58
CA ALA A 29 14.38 -1.15 -36.54
C ALA A 29 13.05 -0.44 -36.23
N ALA A 30 12.86 -0.08 -34.95
CA ALA A 30 11.97 0.98 -34.53
C ALA A 30 12.72 2.32 -34.65
N SER A 31 13.08 2.66 -35.89
CA SER A 31 13.43 4.02 -36.30
C SER A 31 12.18 4.54 -36.99
N SER A 32 11.35 5.38 -36.34
CA SER A 32 11.32 6.80 -36.69
C SER A 32 10.18 7.57 -35.97
N LEU A 33 9.91 7.28 -34.69
CA LEU A 33 8.89 8.03 -33.92
C LEU A 33 9.38 8.59 -32.57
N LEU A 34 10.66 8.39 -32.21
CA LEU A 34 11.26 8.92 -30.98
C LEU A 34 11.84 10.34 -31.12
N SER A 35 11.72 10.99 -32.28
CA SER A 35 12.40 12.27 -32.57
C SER A 35 11.51 13.52 -32.48
N SER A 36 10.48 13.52 -31.65
CA SER A 36 9.68 14.74 -31.39
C SER A 36 8.96 14.69 -30.05
N ILE A 37 9.73 14.58 -28.97
CA ILE A 37 9.30 15.03 -27.64
C ILE A 37 9.83 16.46 -27.50
N PRO A 38 9.01 17.51 -27.49
CA PRO A 38 9.52 18.86 -27.20
C PRO A 38 10.00 18.90 -25.74
N PRO A 39 11.11 19.61 -25.45
CA PRO A 39 11.60 19.74 -24.08
C PRO A 39 10.57 20.51 -23.23
N PHE A 40 10.44 20.09 -21.97
CA PHE A 40 9.63 20.76 -20.96
C PHE A 40 10.00 22.25 -20.88
N SER A 41 9.09 23.13 -21.28
CA SER A 41 9.17 24.56 -20.98
C SER A 41 8.42 24.84 -19.68
N SER A 42 9.16 24.97 -18.57
CA SER A 42 8.67 25.65 -17.38
C SER A 42 8.70 27.16 -17.65
N SER A 43 7.61 27.68 -18.20
CA SER A 43 7.40 29.13 -18.34
C SER A 43 6.52 29.61 -17.20
N SER A 44 7.15 30.24 -16.21
CA SER A 44 6.50 31.09 -15.23
C SER A 44 6.11 32.40 -15.92
N ASN A 45 4.86 32.51 -16.38
CA ASN A 45 4.25 33.78 -16.73
C ASN A 45 2.77 33.76 -16.31
N GLY A 46 2.38 34.78 -15.53
CA GLY A 46 1.09 34.91 -14.84
C GLY A 46 -0.11 35.20 -15.73
N SER A 47 -0.39 34.34 -16.71
CA SER A 47 -1.72 34.23 -17.32
C SER A 47 -2.48 33.08 -16.67
N ALA A 48 -3.76 33.28 -16.34
CA ALA A 48 -4.63 32.19 -15.88
C ALA A 48 -4.49 30.97 -16.82
N PRO A 49 -4.35 29.74 -16.28
CA PRO A 49 -4.15 28.56 -17.11
C PRO A 49 -5.34 28.42 -18.07
N LYS A 50 -5.04 28.31 -19.37
CA LYS A 50 -6.08 28.06 -20.38
C LYS A 50 -6.83 26.76 -20.03
N PRO A 51 -8.15 26.72 -20.18
CA PRO A 51 -8.93 25.53 -19.90
C PRO A 51 -8.50 24.38 -20.82
N ARG A 52 -8.22 23.21 -20.25
CA ARG A 52 -7.78 22.02 -20.99
C ARG A 52 -8.96 21.30 -21.68
N VAL A 53 -10.17 21.62 -21.26
CA VAL A 53 -11.46 21.11 -21.75
C VAL A 53 -12.37 22.32 -22.00
N HIS A 54 -13.07 22.36 -23.13
CA HIS A 54 -13.94 23.48 -23.56
C HIS A 54 -15.36 23.42 -22.97
N VAL A 55 -15.67 22.35 -22.24
CA VAL A 55 -16.94 22.12 -21.55
C VAL A 55 -16.75 22.44 -20.07
N ASP A 56 -17.72 23.14 -19.47
CA ASP A 56 -17.70 23.47 -18.04
C ASP A 56 -17.99 22.27 -17.14
N ASP A 57 -17.63 22.41 -15.86
CA ASP A 57 -17.71 21.32 -14.87
C ASP A 57 -19.14 20.84 -14.60
N ASP A 58 -20.14 21.73 -14.66
CA ASP A 58 -21.55 21.39 -14.40
C ASP A 58 -22.12 20.53 -15.54
N GLU A 59 -21.84 20.91 -16.78
CA GLU A 59 -22.21 20.14 -17.98
C GLU A 59 -21.48 18.79 -18.02
N LEU A 60 -20.19 18.75 -17.65
CA LEU A 60 -19.46 17.48 -17.52
C LEU A 60 -20.12 16.56 -16.48
N CYS A 61 -20.50 17.09 -15.31
CA CYS A 61 -21.21 16.32 -14.29
C CYS A 61 -22.58 15.83 -14.78
N ALA A 62 -23.36 16.68 -15.45
CA ALA A 62 -24.68 16.33 -15.98
C ALA A 62 -24.61 15.21 -17.02
N ARG A 63 -23.66 15.27 -17.95
CA ARG A 63 -23.41 14.22 -18.95
C ARG A 63 -23.01 12.90 -18.30
N ALA A 64 -22.12 12.94 -17.31
CA ALA A 64 -21.66 11.74 -16.63
C ALA A 64 -22.80 11.06 -15.85
N GLU A 65 -23.65 11.85 -15.21
CA GLU A 65 -24.83 11.36 -14.50
C GLU A 65 -25.88 10.77 -15.46
N ALA A 66 -26.06 11.35 -16.64
CA ALA A 66 -26.98 10.82 -17.65
C ALA A 66 -26.60 9.40 -18.08
N VAL A 67 -25.31 9.15 -18.32
CA VAL A 67 -24.80 7.81 -18.66
C VAL A 67 -24.90 6.84 -17.48
N ALA A 68 -24.62 7.31 -16.27
CA ALA A 68 -24.75 6.49 -15.07
C ALA A 68 -26.19 5.99 -14.85
N ARG A 69 -27.20 6.81 -15.17
CA ARG A 69 -28.61 6.42 -15.07
C ARG A 69 -29.06 5.41 -16.12
N THR A 70 -28.42 5.37 -17.29
CA THR A 70 -28.79 4.44 -18.37
C THR A 70 -28.08 3.08 -18.24
N MET A 71 -26.94 3.02 -17.55
CA MET A 71 -26.17 1.79 -17.38
C MET A 71 -26.68 0.95 -16.20
N ASP A 72 -27.62 0.03 -16.47
CA ASP A 72 -28.17 -0.89 -15.46
C ASP A 72 -27.22 -2.05 -15.14
N PHE A 73 -26.23 -1.79 -14.28
CA PHE A 73 -25.30 -2.82 -13.80
C PHE A 73 -25.99 -3.95 -13.01
N ARG A 74 -27.10 -3.67 -12.30
CA ARG A 74 -27.79 -4.66 -11.46
C ARG A 74 -28.59 -5.64 -12.31
N GLY A 75 -29.28 -5.16 -13.34
CA GLY A 75 -29.91 -6.02 -14.34
C GLY A 75 -28.89 -6.92 -15.03
N LEU A 76 -27.68 -6.42 -15.30
CA LEU A 76 -26.58 -7.21 -15.87
C LEU A 76 -26.01 -8.26 -14.89
N ALA A 77 -26.06 -8.01 -13.57
CA ALA A 77 -25.55 -8.90 -12.54
C ALA A 77 -26.53 -10.02 -12.12
N VAL A 78 -27.85 -9.77 -12.19
CA VAL A 78 -28.91 -10.66 -11.67
C VAL A 78 -29.56 -11.52 -12.76
N SER A 79 -29.38 -11.20 -14.04
CA SER A 79 -30.18 -11.81 -15.11
C SER A 79 -30.03 -13.32 -15.25
N ASN A 80 -31.07 -14.03 -14.80
CA ASN A 80 -31.37 -15.43 -15.09
C ASN A 80 -31.08 -15.79 -16.56
N ALA A 81 -30.32 -16.86 -16.75
CA ALA A 81 -29.76 -17.37 -18.00
C ALA A 81 -30.77 -17.77 -19.11
N LEU A 82 -32.06 -17.39 -18.99
CA LEU A 82 -33.12 -17.74 -19.95
C LEU A 82 -33.53 -16.57 -20.87
N ASN A 83 -33.29 -15.30 -20.49
CA ASN A 83 -33.68 -14.14 -21.32
C ASN A 83 -32.50 -13.38 -21.94
N CYS A 84 -31.27 -13.57 -21.46
CA CYS A 84 -30.10 -12.84 -21.94
C CYS A 84 -29.28 -13.67 -22.93
N ARG A 85 -29.24 -13.26 -24.20
CA ARG A 85 -28.50 -13.93 -25.29
C ARG A 85 -26.99 -13.67 -25.22
N TRP A 86 -26.35 -13.90 -24.08
CA TRP A 86 -24.89 -13.81 -23.94
C TRP A 86 -24.22 -15.06 -24.53
N ILE A 87 -23.18 -14.85 -25.35
CA ILE A 87 -22.32 -15.91 -25.85
C ILE A 87 -21.02 -15.85 -25.07
N LEU A 88 -20.67 -16.96 -24.43
CA LEU A 88 -19.36 -17.15 -23.83
C LEU A 88 -18.26 -16.90 -24.88
N ASN A 89 -17.32 -16.00 -24.58
CA ASN A 89 -16.19 -15.69 -25.44
C ASN A 89 -14.93 -16.41 -24.93
N LYS A 90 -14.47 -16.08 -23.71
CA LYS A 90 -13.28 -16.68 -23.10
C LYS A 90 -13.40 -16.73 -21.57
N SER A 91 -12.69 -17.66 -20.94
CA SER A 91 -12.47 -17.65 -19.49
C SER A 91 -10.97 -17.52 -19.20
N HIS A 92 -10.62 -16.66 -18.26
CA HIS A 92 -9.24 -16.41 -17.81
C HIS A 92 -9.21 -16.33 -16.28
N GLY A 93 -8.74 -17.41 -15.64
CA GLY A 93 -8.76 -17.52 -14.19
C GLY A 93 -10.18 -17.41 -13.63
N ALA A 94 -10.41 -16.47 -12.71
CA ALA A 94 -11.70 -16.22 -12.08
C ALA A 94 -12.64 -15.34 -12.93
N PHE A 95 -12.23 -14.90 -14.12
CA PHE A 95 -13.03 -14.05 -15.00
C PHE A 95 -13.52 -14.77 -16.23
N THR A 96 -14.72 -14.40 -16.67
CA THR A 96 -15.33 -14.86 -17.91
C THR A 96 -15.83 -13.67 -18.73
N THR A 97 -15.55 -13.68 -20.03
CA THR A 97 -16.00 -12.66 -20.98
C THR A 97 -17.13 -13.18 -21.87
N TYR A 98 -18.07 -12.30 -22.19
CA TYR A 98 -19.26 -12.58 -22.98
C TYR A 98 -19.46 -11.50 -24.04
N ALA A 99 -20.12 -11.87 -25.14
CA ALA A 99 -20.62 -10.96 -26.16
C ALA A 99 -22.11 -11.22 -26.41
N ARG A 100 -22.91 -10.17 -26.58
CA ARG A 100 -24.36 -10.32 -26.83
C ARG A 100 -24.62 -10.78 -28.27
N ARG A 101 -25.51 -11.76 -28.48
CA ARG A 101 -25.98 -12.12 -29.83
C ARG A 101 -26.73 -10.94 -30.45
N PRO A 102 -26.48 -10.62 -31.73
CA PRO A 102 -27.38 -9.78 -32.52
C PRO A 102 -28.80 -10.36 -32.54
N ALA A 103 -29.82 -9.52 -32.53
CA ALA A 103 -31.19 -10.00 -32.66
C ALA A 103 -31.42 -10.64 -34.05
N ALA A 104 -31.89 -11.88 -34.10
CA ALA A 104 -32.06 -12.65 -35.34
C ALA A 104 -33.23 -12.18 -36.22
N MET A 105 -34.05 -11.22 -35.78
CA MET A 105 -35.29 -10.77 -36.42
C MET A 105 -35.33 -9.25 -36.62
N ALA A 106 -34.20 -8.64 -36.95
CA ALA A 106 -34.14 -7.21 -37.27
C ALA A 106 -34.23 -7.03 -38.80
N GLY A 107 -35.10 -6.13 -39.26
CA GLY A 107 -35.25 -5.82 -40.69
C GLY A 107 -33.95 -5.26 -41.31
N PRO A 108 -33.85 -5.14 -42.65
CA PRO A 108 -32.66 -4.62 -43.33
C PRO A 108 -32.18 -3.24 -42.83
N GLU A 109 -33.11 -2.36 -42.43
CA GLU A 109 -32.83 -1.03 -41.86
C GLU A 109 -32.47 -1.05 -40.37
N GLU A 110 -32.78 -2.14 -39.67
CA GLU A 110 -32.53 -2.30 -38.23
C GLU A 110 -31.18 -2.99 -37.97
N LYS A 111 -30.63 -3.67 -39.00
CA LYS A 111 -29.27 -4.24 -39.01
C LYS A 111 -28.16 -3.18 -38.93
N THR A 112 -28.42 -1.94 -39.36
CA THR A 112 -27.43 -0.84 -39.34
C THR A 112 -27.30 -0.16 -37.97
N ARG A 113 -28.25 -0.36 -37.05
CA ARG A 113 -28.26 0.25 -35.70
C ARG A 113 -28.15 -0.75 -34.55
N SER A 114 -27.70 -1.99 -34.80
CA SER A 114 -27.66 -2.99 -33.72
C SER A 114 -26.64 -2.63 -32.64
N THR A 115 -27.11 -2.21 -31.46
CA THR A 115 -26.27 -2.00 -30.28
C THR A 115 -25.47 -3.28 -29.99
N GLN A 116 -24.15 -3.13 -29.94
CA GLN A 116 -23.23 -4.23 -29.63
C GLN A 116 -22.84 -4.13 -28.17
N GLN A 117 -22.82 -5.26 -27.47
CA GLN A 117 -22.53 -5.30 -26.03
C GLN A 117 -21.57 -6.42 -25.67
N VAL A 118 -20.68 -6.14 -24.72
CA VAL A 118 -19.77 -7.11 -24.13
C VAL A 118 -19.85 -7.04 -22.61
N LEU A 119 -19.48 -8.13 -21.96
CA LEU A 119 -19.43 -8.24 -20.51
C LEU A 119 -18.15 -8.98 -20.12
N ALA A 120 -17.52 -8.60 -19.02
CA ALA A 120 -16.58 -9.46 -18.31
C ALA A 120 -16.97 -9.50 -16.84
N ALA A 121 -17.06 -10.69 -16.25
CA ALA A 121 -17.44 -10.85 -14.85
C ALA A 121 -16.48 -11.82 -14.17
N GLY A 122 -16.12 -11.51 -12.92
CA GLY A 122 -15.27 -12.37 -12.10
C GLY A 122 -15.21 -11.89 -10.66
N GLU A 123 -14.53 -12.68 -9.84
CA GLU A 123 -14.32 -12.40 -8.42
C GLU A 123 -12.84 -12.28 -8.11
N ILE A 124 -12.49 -11.37 -7.21
CA ILE A 124 -11.13 -11.14 -6.75
C ILE A 124 -11.12 -11.29 -5.23
N CYS A 125 -10.19 -12.08 -4.69
CA CYS A 125 -9.98 -12.18 -3.24
C CYS A 125 -9.25 -10.92 -2.73
N CYS A 126 -10.02 -9.86 -2.52
CA CYS A 126 -9.56 -8.55 -2.08
C CYS A 126 -10.69 -7.79 -1.39
N ASP A 127 -10.32 -6.74 -0.67
CA ASP A 127 -11.27 -5.70 -0.30
C ASP A 127 -11.62 -4.87 -1.54
N LEU A 128 -12.86 -4.41 -1.63
CA LEU A 128 -13.34 -3.56 -2.72
C LEU A 128 -12.44 -2.33 -2.92
N GLN A 129 -11.93 -1.73 -1.84
CA GLN A 129 -11.08 -0.54 -1.90
C GLN A 129 -9.79 -0.78 -2.70
N GLU A 130 -9.27 -2.01 -2.73
CA GLU A 130 -8.10 -2.34 -3.54
C GLU A 130 -8.37 -2.19 -5.04
N VAL A 131 -9.57 -2.58 -5.49
CA VAL A 131 -10.01 -2.44 -6.90
C VAL A 131 -10.34 -0.98 -7.20
N VAL A 132 -10.99 -0.28 -6.27
CA VAL A 132 -11.25 1.17 -6.39
C VAL A 132 -9.95 1.94 -6.59
N ASN A 133 -8.93 1.65 -5.77
CA ASN A 133 -7.63 2.29 -5.86
C ASN A 133 -6.95 2.04 -7.22
N VAL A 134 -7.24 0.91 -7.88
CA VAL A 134 -6.75 0.60 -9.23
C VAL A 134 -7.53 1.37 -10.30
N LEU A 135 -8.86 1.40 -10.22
CA LEU A 135 -9.70 1.96 -11.28
C LEU A 135 -9.82 3.49 -11.21
N ASN A 136 -9.94 4.06 -10.01
CA ASN A 136 -10.19 5.48 -9.79
C ASN A 136 -8.89 6.30 -9.78
N THR A 137 -8.33 6.55 -10.97
CA THR A 137 -7.04 7.24 -11.13
C THR A 137 -7.23 8.74 -11.41
N THR A 138 -6.44 9.60 -10.75
CA THR A 138 -6.53 11.07 -10.91
C THR A 138 -5.24 11.72 -11.42
N THR A 139 -4.20 10.93 -11.66
CA THR A 139 -2.91 11.40 -12.18
C THR A 139 -2.54 10.68 -13.47
N ASP A 140 -1.79 11.35 -14.35
CA ASP A 140 -1.26 10.72 -15.56
C ASP A 140 -0.46 9.45 -15.26
N PHE A 141 0.32 9.47 -14.18
CA PHE A 141 1.15 8.33 -13.81
C PHE A 141 0.31 7.10 -13.45
N ASP A 142 -0.66 7.26 -12.53
CA ASP A 142 -1.51 6.16 -12.09
C ASP A 142 -2.36 5.63 -13.24
N HIS A 143 -2.94 6.55 -14.04
CA HIS A 143 -3.72 6.20 -15.23
C HIS A 143 -2.90 5.35 -16.20
N ASN A 144 -1.71 5.80 -16.59
CA ASN A 144 -0.85 5.06 -17.52
C ASN A 144 -0.35 3.73 -16.93
N SER A 145 -0.04 3.67 -15.63
CA SER A 145 0.39 2.45 -14.95
C SER A 145 -0.70 1.36 -14.93
N VAL A 146 -1.95 1.77 -14.71
CA VAL A 146 -3.12 0.88 -14.70
C VAL A 146 -3.47 0.45 -16.12
N MET A 147 -3.57 1.39 -17.06
CA MET A 147 -3.89 1.09 -18.46
C MET A 147 -2.85 0.17 -19.12
N SER A 148 -1.56 0.37 -18.81
CA SER A 148 -0.49 -0.53 -19.25
C SER A 148 -0.61 -1.93 -18.63
N GLY A 149 -1.09 -2.04 -17.39
CA GLY A 149 -1.38 -3.34 -16.76
C GLY A 149 -2.56 -4.05 -17.42
N LEU A 150 -3.67 -3.34 -17.64
CA LEU A 150 -4.89 -3.88 -18.23
C LEU A 150 -4.67 -4.31 -19.68
N TYR A 151 -3.98 -3.50 -20.48
CA TYR A 151 -3.93 -3.69 -21.94
C TYR A 151 -2.54 -4.06 -22.47
N ARG A 152 -1.49 -4.02 -21.64
CA ARG A 152 -0.09 -4.37 -22.02
C ARG A 152 0.31 -3.63 -23.30
N LYS A 153 0.83 -4.36 -24.29
CA LYS A 153 1.28 -3.83 -25.58
C LYS A 153 0.19 -3.18 -26.44
N ASP A 154 -1.09 -3.36 -26.11
CA ASP A 154 -2.19 -2.76 -26.85
C ASP A 154 -2.46 -1.31 -26.42
N PHE A 155 -1.90 -0.84 -25.29
CA PHE A 155 -1.95 0.54 -24.84
C PHE A 155 -0.63 1.25 -25.13
N ILE A 156 -0.74 2.49 -25.63
CA ILE A 156 0.40 3.32 -26.00
C ILE A 156 0.65 4.35 -24.90
N TYR A 157 -0.34 5.20 -24.63
CA TYR A 157 -0.28 6.29 -23.63
C TYR A 157 -1.67 6.91 -23.44
N GLY A 158 -1.91 7.53 -22.29
CA GLY A 158 -3.13 8.27 -21.96
C GLY A 158 -2.87 9.49 -21.08
N SER A 159 -3.86 10.35 -20.90
CA SER A 159 -3.75 11.54 -20.05
C SER A 159 -5.00 11.76 -19.22
N VAL A 160 -4.82 12.21 -17.98
CA VAL A 160 -5.86 12.82 -17.14
C VAL A 160 -5.88 14.31 -17.49
N VAL A 161 -6.85 14.68 -18.32
CA VAL A 161 -6.96 16.02 -18.90
C VAL A 161 -7.51 16.99 -17.87
N HIS A 162 -8.54 16.57 -17.15
CA HIS A 162 -9.23 17.36 -16.13
C HIS A 162 -9.83 16.47 -15.05
N VAL A 163 -9.87 16.96 -13.82
CA VAL A 163 -10.56 16.32 -12.70
C VAL A 163 -11.44 17.41 -12.07
N VAL A 164 -12.75 17.17 -12.05
CA VAL A 164 -13.72 18.13 -11.51
C VAL A 164 -13.52 18.23 -9.99
N PRO A 165 -13.35 19.44 -9.41
CA PRO A 165 -13.16 19.60 -7.98
C PRO A 165 -14.38 19.14 -7.16
N SER A 166 -14.16 18.41 -6.08
CA SER A 166 -15.22 17.79 -5.26
C SER A 166 -16.23 18.77 -4.63
N GLY A 167 -15.93 20.08 -4.56
CA GLY A 167 -16.81 21.11 -3.99
C GLY A 167 -18.01 21.51 -4.85
N PHE A 168 -18.11 21.04 -6.09
CA PHE A 168 -19.21 21.39 -7.01
C PHE A 168 -20.40 20.41 -6.98
N ILE A 169 -20.26 19.25 -6.34
CA ILE A 169 -21.27 18.19 -6.37
C ILE A 169 -22.37 18.37 -5.30
N GLY A 170 -22.37 19.47 -4.52
CA GLY A 170 -23.27 19.62 -3.35
C GLY A 170 -23.66 21.04 -2.92
N ASN A 171 -23.67 22.06 -3.79
CA ASN A 171 -24.11 23.40 -3.38
C ASN A 171 -25.61 23.62 -3.56
N ASN A 172 -26.40 23.13 -2.60
CA ASN A 172 -27.72 23.68 -2.30
C ASN A 172 -27.79 24.02 -0.79
N PRO A 173 -27.58 25.30 -0.40
CA PRO A 173 -27.39 25.69 1.01
C PRO A 173 -28.57 25.41 1.94
N ASN A 174 -29.77 25.16 1.39
CA ASN A 174 -30.98 24.87 2.17
C ASN A 174 -31.22 23.38 2.47
N LEU A 175 -30.33 22.47 2.04
CA LEU A 175 -30.47 21.02 2.30
C LEU A 175 -29.55 20.48 3.39
N VAL A 176 -28.64 21.29 3.94
CA VAL A 176 -27.60 20.83 4.88
C VAL A 176 -28.19 20.36 6.22
N GLU A 177 -29.40 20.81 6.58
CA GLU A 177 -30.10 20.35 7.79
C GLU A 177 -30.93 19.06 7.62
N LEU A 178 -31.16 18.59 6.39
CA LEU A 178 -31.85 17.32 6.10
C LEU A 178 -30.89 16.19 5.68
N LEU A 179 -29.59 16.48 5.52
CA LEU A 179 -28.59 15.57 4.94
C LEU A 179 -27.65 14.90 5.96
N GLN A 180 -28.13 14.59 7.17
CA GLN A 180 -27.44 13.59 7.99
C GLN A 180 -27.53 12.17 7.37
N GLU A 181 -28.30 11.98 6.30
CA GLU A 181 -28.55 10.69 5.63
C GLU A 181 -27.64 10.37 4.41
N GLU A 182 -26.82 11.32 3.92
CA GLU A 182 -26.02 11.20 2.68
C GLU A 182 -24.50 11.04 2.88
N ALA A 183 -24.01 10.95 4.12
CA ALA A 183 -22.58 10.93 4.47
C ALA A 183 -21.73 9.73 3.94
N SER A 184 -22.29 8.86 3.10
CA SER A 184 -21.65 7.61 2.64
C SER A 184 -21.40 7.53 1.13
N MET A 185 -21.81 8.53 0.36
CA MET A 185 -21.61 8.54 -1.10
C MET A 185 -20.56 9.57 -1.50
N THR A 186 -19.60 9.15 -2.32
CA THR A 186 -18.61 10.05 -2.94
C THR A 186 -18.63 9.89 -4.45
N THR A 187 -18.58 11.00 -5.16
CA THR A 187 -18.57 11.02 -6.63
C THR A 187 -17.38 11.85 -7.11
N GLN A 188 -16.70 11.38 -8.16
CA GLN A 188 -15.63 12.09 -8.83
C GLN A 188 -15.83 11.99 -10.34
N VAL A 189 -15.66 13.12 -11.03
CA VAL A 189 -15.74 13.20 -12.50
C VAL A 189 -14.38 13.62 -13.05
N ALA A 190 -13.94 12.95 -14.10
CA ALA A 190 -12.67 13.24 -14.76
C ALA A 190 -12.79 13.11 -16.29
N VAL A 191 -12.03 13.92 -17.02
CA VAL A 191 -11.86 13.79 -18.47
C VAL A 191 -10.51 13.15 -18.74
N LYS A 192 -10.50 12.04 -19.49
CA LYS A 192 -9.30 11.26 -19.77
C LYS A 192 -9.17 10.93 -21.25
N THR A 193 -7.94 10.61 -21.64
CA THR A 193 -7.64 10.04 -22.95
C THR A 193 -6.91 8.71 -22.81
N GLY A 194 -7.09 7.84 -23.80
CA GLY A 194 -6.37 6.58 -23.93
C GLY A 194 -6.06 6.30 -25.39
N THR A 195 -4.78 6.10 -25.71
CA THR A 195 -4.30 5.79 -27.05
C THR A 195 -3.85 4.33 -27.10
N PHE A 196 -4.23 3.63 -28.15
CA PHE A 196 -4.09 2.19 -28.26
C PHE A 196 -3.53 1.79 -29.62
N VAL A 197 -2.76 0.70 -29.64
CA VAL A 197 -2.35 0.05 -30.88
C VAL A 197 -3.57 -0.49 -31.59
N HIS A 198 -3.67 -0.22 -32.89
CA HIS A 198 -4.77 -0.60 -33.76
C HIS A 198 -5.38 -2.00 -33.51
N SER A 199 -6.71 -2.11 -33.56
CA SER A 199 -7.40 -3.36 -33.24
C SER A 199 -7.36 -4.42 -34.36
N LYS A 200 -7.02 -4.01 -35.58
CA LYS A 200 -6.91 -4.87 -36.78
C LYS A 200 -5.59 -4.63 -37.50
N LEU A 201 -5.04 -5.66 -38.15
CA LEU A 201 -3.80 -5.56 -38.91
C LEU A 201 -3.92 -4.50 -40.02
N PHE A 202 -2.86 -3.72 -40.26
CA PHE A 202 -2.81 -2.61 -41.24
C PHE A 202 -3.80 -1.46 -40.98
N SER A 203 -4.47 -1.44 -39.82
CA SER A 203 -5.28 -0.29 -39.40
C SER A 203 -4.42 0.75 -38.69
N ARG A 204 -4.93 1.98 -38.58
CA ARG A 204 -4.30 3.03 -37.77
C ARG A 204 -4.59 2.81 -36.30
N ASP A 205 -3.70 3.34 -35.46
CA ASP A 205 -3.87 3.36 -34.01
C ASP A 205 -5.15 4.09 -33.62
N GLU A 206 -5.65 3.81 -32.42
CA GLU A 206 -6.96 4.24 -31.96
C GLU A 206 -6.80 5.15 -30.75
N GLN A 207 -7.60 6.21 -30.66
CA GLN A 207 -7.65 7.07 -29.47
C GLN A 207 -9.08 7.18 -28.97
N TRP A 208 -9.26 7.07 -27.66
CA TRP A 208 -10.50 7.34 -26.96
C TRP A 208 -10.33 8.57 -26.10
N CYS A 209 -11.18 9.57 -26.30
CA CYS A 209 -11.40 10.67 -25.38
C CYS A 209 -12.69 10.35 -24.64
N TYR A 210 -12.66 10.35 -23.31
CA TYR A 210 -13.82 9.91 -22.54
C TYR A 210 -13.98 10.66 -21.23
N LEU A 211 -15.24 10.79 -20.84
CA LEU A 211 -15.70 11.26 -19.55
C LEU A 211 -15.81 10.06 -18.62
N GLU A 212 -15.24 10.17 -17.43
CA GLU A 212 -15.24 9.15 -16.40
C GLU A 212 -16.00 9.67 -15.18
N ARG A 213 -16.91 8.87 -14.63
CA ARG A 213 -17.54 9.11 -13.32
C ARG A 213 -17.35 7.92 -12.42
N ALA A 214 -16.61 8.15 -11.35
CA ALA A 214 -16.41 7.22 -10.26
C ALA A 214 -17.39 7.55 -9.13
N GLN A 215 -18.17 6.57 -8.68
CA GLN A 215 -19.06 6.73 -7.53
C GLN A 215 -18.85 5.57 -6.55
N HIS A 216 -18.58 5.92 -5.30
CA HIS A 216 -18.48 4.99 -4.19
C HIS A 216 -19.72 5.12 -3.30
N VAL A 217 -20.30 3.99 -2.92
CA VAL A 217 -21.46 3.89 -2.04
C VAL A 217 -21.05 3.03 -0.86
N GLY A 218 -20.77 3.66 0.28
CA GLY A 218 -20.43 2.92 1.49
C GLY A 218 -21.62 2.10 1.98
N ALA A 219 -21.33 1.03 2.73
CA ALA A 219 -22.36 0.24 3.38
C ALA A 219 -23.11 1.11 4.40
N LYS A 220 -24.46 1.12 4.34
CA LYS A 220 -25.26 1.66 5.45
C LYS A 220 -25.25 0.62 6.58
N PRO A 221 -24.98 1.02 7.84
CA PRO A 221 -25.23 0.13 8.97
C PRO A 221 -26.74 -0.13 9.04
N ASP A 222 -27.15 -1.40 9.03
CA ASP A 222 -28.58 -1.77 9.14
C ASP A 222 -29.13 -1.26 10.48
N PRO A 223 -30.13 -0.36 10.47
CA PRO A 223 -30.83 -0.01 11.69
C PRO A 223 -31.77 -1.17 12.03
N VAL A 224 -31.35 -2.01 12.98
CA VAL A 224 -32.19 -2.97 13.73
C VAL A 224 -33.18 -3.78 12.87
N GLY A 225 -32.73 -4.93 12.38
CA GLY A 225 -33.59 -6.11 12.20
C GLY A 225 -34.69 -6.08 11.12
N SER A 226 -34.68 -5.15 10.16
CA SER A 226 -35.53 -5.26 8.96
C SER A 226 -34.87 -6.19 7.94
N SER A 227 -35.62 -7.18 7.41
CA SER A 227 -35.09 -8.18 6.48
C SER A 227 -34.91 -7.68 5.03
N GLU A 228 -34.81 -6.36 4.83
CA GLU A 228 -34.44 -5.79 3.53
C GLU A 228 -32.91 -5.74 3.44
N HIS A 229 -32.36 -6.35 2.40
CA HIS A 229 -30.91 -6.45 2.20
C HIS A 229 -30.31 -5.05 2.13
N GLY A 230 -29.59 -4.63 3.18
CA GLY A 230 -28.84 -3.39 3.20
C GLY A 230 -28.01 -3.24 1.92
N LYS A 231 -27.98 -2.03 1.32
CA LYS A 231 -27.24 -1.81 0.07
C LYS A 231 -25.77 -2.20 0.29
N PRO A 232 -25.22 -3.15 -0.49
CA PRO A 232 -23.84 -3.59 -0.32
C PRO A 232 -22.88 -2.44 -0.63
N ASN A 233 -21.74 -2.42 0.07
CA ASN A 233 -20.63 -1.53 -0.26
C ASN A 233 -20.26 -1.75 -1.73
N SER A 234 -20.34 -0.70 -2.54
CA SER A 234 -20.21 -0.82 -3.99
C SER A 234 -19.55 0.40 -4.61
N PHE A 235 -18.92 0.16 -5.75
CA PHE A 235 -18.26 1.18 -6.54
C PHE A 235 -18.67 1.02 -8.00
N THR A 236 -19.07 2.12 -8.62
CA THR A 236 -19.36 2.18 -10.05
C THR A 236 -18.40 3.14 -10.74
N LEU A 237 -17.89 2.74 -11.89
CA LEU A 237 -17.13 3.58 -12.79
C LEU A 237 -17.83 3.59 -14.13
N THR A 238 -18.33 4.73 -14.59
CA THR A 238 -18.88 4.87 -15.95
C THR A 238 -17.93 5.66 -16.82
N LEU A 239 -17.85 5.26 -18.08
CA LEU A 239 -16.95 5.77 -19.09
C LEU A 239 -17.78 6.05 -20.34
N SER A 240 -17.80 7.28 -20.84
CA SER A 240 -18.52 7.64 -22.07
C SER A 240 -17.66 8.46 -23.00
N SER A 241 -17.82 8.24 -24.30
CA SER A 241 -17.07 8.98 -25.32
C SER A 241 -17.34 10.49 -25.23
N LEU A 242 -16.26 11.27 -25.38
CA LEU A 242 -16.27 12.74 -25.48
C LEU A 242 -15.69 13.15 -26.84
N ASP A 243 -16.22 14.20 -27.46
CA ASP A 243 -15.73 14.66 -28.77
C ASP A 243 -14.31 15.26 -28.63
N GLU A 244 -13.38 14.86 -29.49
CA GLU A 244 -11.99 15.34 -29.47
C GLU A 244 -11.87 16.86 -29.64
N LYS A 245 -12.87 17.52 -30.22
CA LYS A 245 -12.94 18.97 -30.40
C LYS A 245 -13.18 19.70 -29.08
N GLU A 246 -13.77 19.02 -28.09
CA GLU A 246 -14.00 19.57 -26.75
C GLU A 246 -12.73 19.55 -25.89
N LEU A 247 -11.65 18.91 -26.34
CA LEU A 247 -10.36 18.87 -25.63
C LEU A 247 -9.34 19.78 -26.30
N GLU A 248 -8.61 20.57 -25.52
CA GLU A 248 -7.45 21.34 -26.00
C GLU A 248 -6.14 20.56 -25.81
N ALA A 249 -6.09 19.66 -24.83
CA ALA A 249 -4.90 18.91 -24.45
C ALA A 249 -5.15 17.39 -24.34
N GLY A 250 -4.08 16.60 -24.30
CA GLY A 250 -4.15 15.14 -24.11
C GLY A 250 -4.58 14.33 -25.34
N LYS A 251 -5.00 14.99 -26.42
CA LYS A 251 -5.34 14.39 -27.71
C LYS A 251 -4.14 14.35 -28.67
N VAL A 252 -4.16 13.40 -29.61
CA VAL A 252 -3.15 13.32 -30.67
C VAL A 252 -3.56 14.24 -31.82
N ASN A 253 -2.89 15.38 -31.95
CA ASN A 253 -3.22 16.43 -32.96
C ASN A 253 -3.06 16.01 -34.43
N ALA A 254 -2.57 14.81 -34.70
CA ALA A 254 -2.35 14.30 -36.05
C ALA A 254 -3.56 13.48 -36.52
N HIS A 255 -4.56 14.17 -37.08
CA HIS A 255 -5.78 13.65 -37.71
C HIS A 255 -5.53 12.54 -38.78
N SER A 256 -4.28 12.36 -39.22
CA SER A 256 -3.86 11.33 -40.17
C SER A 256 -3.24 10.07 -39.56
N ARG A 257 -2.93 10.04 -38.26
CA ARG A 257 -2.18 8.92 -37.62
C ARG A 257 -3.03 8.02 -36.72
N VAL A 258 -4.11 8.54 -36.15
CA VAL A 258 -5.01 7.79 -35.25
C VAL A 258 -6.47 7.85 -35.73
N LYS A 259 -7.29 6.92 -35.26
CA LYS A 259 -8.74 6.85 -35.44
C LYS A 259 -9.44 7.11 -34.12
N MET A 260 -10.39 8.04 -34.11
CA MET A 260 -11.14 8.36 -32.89
C MET A 260 -12.21 7.32 -32.62
N LEU A 261 -12.22 6.79 -31.40
CA LEU A 261 -13.29 5.99 -30.84
C LEU A 261 -14.37 6.96 -30.33
N HIS A 262 -15.61 6.73 -30.73
CA HIS A 262 -16.78 7.57 -30.43
C HIS A 262 -17.96 6.67 -30.01
N ASP A 263 -19.09 7.24 -29.57
CA ASP A 263 -20.35 6.51 -29.33
C ASP A 263 -20.19 5.15 -28.61
N MET A 264 -19.32 5.14 -27.61
CA MET A 264 -18.92 3.94 -26.87
C MET A 264 -19.03 4.28 -25.39
N ASP A 265 -19.83 3.49 -24.69
CA ASP A 265 -19.96 3.55 -23.25
C ASP A 265 -19.41 2.27 -22.64
N ALA A 266 -18.77 2.40 -21.50
CA ALA A 266 -18.30 1.27 -20.73
C ALA A 266 -18.39 1.58 -19.25
N GLY A 267 -18.26 0.55 -18.42
CA GLY A 267 -18.17 0.76 -17.00
C GLY A 267 -17.84 -0.47 -16.20
N TYR A 268 -17.52 -0.24 -14.94
CA TYR A 268 -17.25 -1.26 -13.94
C TYR A 268 -18.27 -1.13 -12.81
N LEU A 269 -18.81 -2.27 -12.38
CA LEU A 269 -19.42 -2.44 -11.07
C LEU A 269 -18.49 -3.30 -10.22
N VAL A 270 -18.14 -2.81 -9.04
CA VAL A 270 -17.41 -3.54 -8.02
C VAL A 270 -18.30 -3.61 -6.78
N GLU A 271 -18.51 -4.81 -6.24
CA GLU A 271 -19.33 -5.02 -5.05
C GLU A 271 -18.58 -5.91 -4.07
N GLN A 272 -18.54 -5.51 -2.80
CA GLN A 272 -18.05 -6.39 -1.74
C GLN A 272 -19.08 -7.49 -1.50
N LEU A 273 -18.68 -8.77 -1.60
CA LEU A 273 -19.59 -9.88 -1.31
C LEU A 273 -19.83 -9.95 0.22
N PRO A 274 -21.09 -10.00 0.68
CA PRO A 274 -21.40 -10.04 2.11
C PRO A 274 -20.74 -11.22 2.82
N GLY A 275 -20.12 -10.97 3.98
CA GLY A 275 -19.46 -11.99 4.79
C GLY A 275 -18.22 -12.64 4.14
N SER A 276 -17.69 -12.07 3.06
CA SER A 276 -16.62 -12.66 2.26
C SER A 276 -15.47 -11.67 2.00
N ARG A 277 -14.25 -12.18 1.82
CA ARG A 277 -13.06 -11.42 1.40
C ARG A 277 -12.96 -11.25 -0.12
N TYR A 278 -14.08 -11.41 -0.82
CA TYR A 278 -14.12 -11.37 -2.27
C TYR A 278 -14.91 -10.15 -2.73
N ALA A 279 -14.32 -9.41 -3.66
CA ALA A 279 -15.02 -8.38 -4.41
C ALA A 279 -15.43 -8.97 -5.76
N ARG A 280 -16.72 -8.83 -6.10
CA ARG A 280 -17.23 -9.11 -7.44
C ARG A 280 -16.91 -7.92 -8.34
N VAL A 281 -16.44 -8.20 -9.54
CA VAL A 281 -16.18 -7.18 -10.57
C VAL A 281 -16.93 -7.55 -11.85
N ILE A 282 -17.69 -6.58 -12.36
CA ILE A 282 -18.39 -6.67 -13.64
C ILE A 282 -17.96 -5.49 -14.50
N PHE A 283 -17.31 -5.78 -15.62
CA PHE A 283 -17.13 -4.83 -16.71
C PHE A 283 -18.26 -5.00 -17.71
N PHE A 284 -18.84 -3.89 -18.14
CA PHE A 284 -19.81 -3.86 -19.23
C PHE A 284 -19.38 -2.81 -20.25
N GLY A 285 -19.62 -3.08 -21.53
CA GLY A 285 -19.35 -2.13 -22.59
C GLY A 285 -20.36 -2.24 -23.71
N GLN A 286 -20.70 -1.11 -24.31
CA GLN A 286 -21.61 -1.02 -25.44
C GLN A 286 -21.19 0.03 -26.46
N ILE A 287 -21.65 -0.17 -27.69
CA ILE A 287 -21.51 0.78 -28.79
C ILE A 287 -22.89 1.00 -29.40
N ASP A 288 -23.27 2.27 -29.53
CA ASP A 288 -24.47 2.65 -30.25
C ASP A 288 -24.15 2.83 -31.74
N GLY A 289 -24.92 2.16 -32.60
CA GLY A 289 -24.62 1.96 -34.02
C GLY A 289 -24.85 3.20 -34.88
N GLY A 290 -23.96 4.19 -34.77
CA GLY A 290 -23.90 5.37 -35.64
C GLY A 290 -23.30 5.08 -37.03
N LEU A 291 -23.54 5.99 -37.98
CA LEU A 291 -22.93 5.94 -39.32
C LEU A 291 -21.43 6.29 -39.24
N ASP A 292 -20.58 5.49 -39.90
CA ASP A 292 -19.13 5.73 -40.00
C ASP A 292 -18.85 7.14 -40.58
N LYS A 293 -18.18 8.01 -39.81
CA LYS A 293 -17.73 9.33 -40.30
C LYS A 293 -16.23 9.31 -40.68
N PRO A 294 -15.79 10.18 -41.60
CA PRO A 294 -14.37 10.38 -41.88
C PRO A 294 -13.60 10.76 -40.59
N GLY A 295 -12.38 10.23 -40.41
CA GLY A 295 -11.57 10.45 -39.19
C GLY A 295 -11.92 9.54 -38.01
N GLN A 296 -13.16 9.08 -37.92
CA GLN A 296 -13.61 8.16 -36.89
C GLN A 296 -13.24 6.68 -37.17
N ALA A 297 -13.18 5.88 -36.11
CA ALA A 297 -12.99 4.44 -36.17
C ALA A 297 -14.25 3.77 -36.73
N LYS A 298 -14.08 2.75 -37.57
CA LYS A 298 -15.23 2.00 -38.09
C LYS A 298 -15.90 1.20 -36.98
N THR A 299 -17.20 0.91 -37.08
CA THR A 299 -17.91 0.04 -36.11
C THR A 299 -17.19 -1.27 -35.84
N SER A 300 -16.57 -1.88 -36.87
CA SER A 300 -15.84 -3.13 -36.73
C SER A 300 -14.50 -3.01 -35.95
N GLN A 301 -13.87 -1.84 -35.94
CA GLN A 301 -12.70 -1.54 -35.12
C GLN A 301 -13.13 -1.30 -33.67
N MET A 302 -14.19 -0.50 -33.47
CA MET A 302 -14.75 -0.23 -32.16
C MET A 302 -15.20 -1.52 -31.47
N ARG A 303 -15.88 -2.42 -32.18
CA ARG A 303 -16.25 -3.74 -31.65
C ARG A 303 -15.04 -4.55 -31.18
N ALA A 304 -13.97 -4.57 -31.99
CA ALA A 304 -12.75 -5.28 -31.62
C ALA A 304 -12.08 -4.64 -30.40
N ARG A 305 -12.08 -3.31 -30.32
CA ARG A 305 -11.59 -2.57 -29.15
C ARG A 305 -12.41 -2.88 -27.90
N LEU A 306 -13.73 -2.86 -27.99
CA LEU A 306 -14.63 -3.13 -26.87
C LEU A 306 -14.39 -4.51 -26.27
N VAL A 307 -14.16 -5.53 -27.12
CA VAL A 307 -13.75 -6.88 -26.67
C VAL A 307 -12.38 -6.84 -25.97
N ARG A 308 -11.41 -6.07 -26.47
CA ARG A 308 -10.10 -5.90 -25.81
C ARG A 308 -10.22 -5.17 -24.45
N LEU A 309 -11.17 -4.24 -24.31
CA LEU A 309 -11.47 -3.59 -23.03
C LEU A 309 -11.99 -4.61 -22.02
N ALA A 310 -12.95 -5.45 -22.41
CA ALA A 310 -13.46 -6.55 -21.59
C ALA A 310 -12.37 -7.58 -21.22
N ASP A 311 -11.53 -7.98 -22.19
CA ASP A 311 -10.40 -8.88 -21.93
C ASP A 311 -9.39 -8.23 -20.95
N GLY A 312 -9.24 -6.89 -20.96
CA GLY A 312 -8.37 -6.17 -20.02
C GLY A 312 -8.86 -6.23 -18.56
N ALA A 313 -10.18 -6.16 -18.34
CA ALA A 313 -10.77 -6.28 -17.00
C ALA A 313 -10.37 -7.59 -16.30
N THR A 314 -10.15 -8.67 -17.06
CA THR A 314 -9.71 -9.97 -16.53
C THR A 314 -8.30 -9.95 -15.89
N ARG A 315 -7.55 -8.86 -16.06
CA ARG A 315 -6.19 -8.67 -15.51
C ARG A 315 -6.16 -7.85 -14.22
N LEU A 316 -7.30 -7.36 -13.73
CA LEU A 316 -7.38 -6.66 -12.45
C LEU A 316 -6.71 -7.42 -11.28
N PRO A 317 -6.87 -8.75 -11.14
CA PRO A 317 -6.16 -9.51 -10.09
C PRO A 317 -4.63 -9.38 -10.15
N GLU A 318 -4.05 -9.28 -11.35
CA GLU A 318 -2.60 -9.11 -11.52
C GLU A 318 -2.14 -7.73 -11.03
N ILE A 319 -2.93 -6.69 -11.31
CA ILE A 319 -2.62 -5.31 -10.89
C ILE A 319 -2.79 -5.14 -9.38
N VAL A 320 -3.84 -5.71 -8.79
CA VAL A 320 -4.02 -5.75 -7.32
C VAL A 320 -2.82 -6.41 -6.68
N ARG A 321 -2.44 -7.61 -7.13
CA ARG A 321 -1.26 -8.32 -6.61
C ARG A 321 0.04 -7.52 -6.79
N ARG A 322 0.22 -6.86 -7.94
CA ARG A 322 1.39 -6.01 -8.22
C ARG A 322 1.55 -4.89 -7.19
N ARG A 323 0.45 -4.29 -6.74
CA ARG A 323 0.44 -3.25 -5.71
C ARG A 323 0.62 -3.80 -4.29
N ARG A 324 0.05 -4.97 -4.00
CA ARG A 324 0.31 -5.70 -2.74
C ARG A 324 1.80 -5.99 -2.53
N PHE A 325 2.52 -6.36 -3.59
CA PHE A 325 3.98 -6.50 -3.53
C PHE A 325 4.71 -5.17 -3.31
N GLY A 326 4.16 -4.05 -3.81
CA GLY A 326 4.70 -2.70 -3.59
C GLY A 326 4.65 -2.28 -2.12
N ALA A 327 3.67 -2.79 -1.36
CA ALA A 327 3.54 -2.54 0.08
C ALA A 327 4.51 -3.40 0.95
N GLN A 328 5.23 -4.37 0.36
CA GLN A 328 6.13 -5.25 1.13
C GLN A 328 7.56 -4.71 1.22
N VAL A 329 8.22 -4.97 2.35
CA VAL A 329 9.65 -4.68 2.52
C VAL A 329 10.50 -5.88 2.08
N MET A 330 11.16 -5.73 0.93
CA MET A 330 12.00 -6.77 0.33
C MET A 330 13.26 -7.08 1.14
N ALA A 331 13.77 -8.30 1.01
CA ALA A 331 15.06 -8.69 1.56
C ALA A 331 16.22 -8.05 0.79
N ASP A 332 17.20 -7.51 1.50
CA ASP A 332 18.48 -7.14 0.92
C ASP A 332 19.37 -8.36 0.78
N HIS A 333 19.46 -8.89 -0.45
CA HIS A 333 20.27 -10.05 -0.76
C HIS A 333 21.77 -9.82 -0.56
N ALA A 334 22.25 -8.57 -0.56
CA ALA A 334 23.64 -8.25 -0.31
C ALA A 334 23.98 -8.23 1.18
N ALA A 335 23.01 -7.90 2.05
CA ALA A 335 23.23 -7.76 3.48
C ALA A 335 23.38 -9.10 4.23
N PHE A 336 22.92 -10.21 3.65
CA PHE A 336 23.05 -11.53 4.27
C PHE A 336 23.08 -12.66 3.24
N SER A 337 23.65 -13.81 3.61
CA SER A 337 23.62 -15.05 2.82
C SER A 337 22.44 -15.94 3.22
N ALA A 338 21.76 -16.56 2.25
CA ALA A 338 20.76 -17.59 2.54
C ALA A 338 21.45 -18.88 3.04
N LYS A 339 21.01 -19.41 4.18
CA LYS A 339 21.63 -20.56 4.88
C LYS A 339 20.89 -21.88 4.68
N ASN A 340 19.73 -21.88 4.03
CA ASN A 340 18.87 -23.07 3.93
C ASN A 340 19.41 -24.08 2.90
N SER A 341 19.54 -25.34 3.31
CA SER A 341 19.95 -26.48 2.47
C SER A 341 18.79 -27.16 1.75
N HIS A 342 17.55 -26.89 2.16
CA HIS A 342 16.33 -27.41 1.58
C HIS A 342 15.43 -26.26 1.13
N CYS A 343 14.66 -26.48 0.07
CA CYS A 343 13.68 -25.51 -0.42
C CYS A 343 12.75 -25.11 0.71
N ILE A 344 12.64 -23.80 0.99
CA ILE A 344 11.81 -23.35 2.10
C ILE A 344 10.33 -23.75 1.93
N CYS A 345 9.85 -23.89 0.69
CA CYS A 345 8.46 -24.23 0.38
C CYS A 345 8.16 -25.74 0.47
N CYS A 346 8.89 -26.57 -0.30
CA CYS A 346 8.59 -28.00 -0.44
C CYS A 346 9.57 -28.93 0.26
N THR A 347 10.57 -28.39 0.96
CA THR A 347 11.62 -29.14 1.68
C THR A 347 12.52 -30.03 0.81
N LYS A 348 12.42 -29.95 -0.53
CA LYS A 348 13.36 -30.63 -1.45
C LYS A 348 14.79 -30.16 -1.22
N SER A 349 15.75 -31.08 -1.13
CA SER A 349 17.17 -30.77 -0.99
C SER A 349 17.70 -29.90 -2.14
N LEU A 350 18.56 -28.93 -1.80
CA LEU A 350 19.19 -27.97 -2.71
C LEU A 350 20.72 -28.19 -2.76
N HIS A 351 21.14 -29.36 -3.25
CA HIS A 351 22.55 -29.69 -3.51
C HIS A 351 23.21 -28.72 -4.51
N LEU A 352 24.55 -28.70 -4.58
CA LEU A 352 25.33 -27.77 -5.42
C LEU A 352 24.93 -27.73 -6.91
N LEU A 353 24.52 -28.87 -7.49
CA LEU A 353 24.12 -28.97 -8.89
C LEU A 353 22.63 -28.66 -9.13
N THR A 354 21.86 -28.47 -8.06
CA THR A 354 20.42 -28.19 -8.17
C THR A 354 20.23 -26.73 -8.56
N ARG A 355 19.48 -26.48 -9.64
CA ARG A 355 19.06 -25.13 -9.98
C ARG A 355 18.17 -24.58 -8.87
N LYS A 356 18.66 -23.54 -8.19
CA LYS A 356 17.96 -22.87 -7.08
C LYS A 356 17.80 -21.39 -7.37
N HIS A 357 16.75 -20.81 -6.78
CA HIS A 357 16.42 -19.40 -6.93
C HIS A 357 16.30 -18.78 -5.54
N ARG A 358 16.65 -17.49 -5.42
CA ARG A 358 16.52 -16.74 -4.17
C ARG A 358 15.29 -15.86 -4.22
N CYS A 359 14.39 -16.03 -3.25
CA CYS A 359 13.16 -15.24 -3.15
C CYS A 359 13.48 -13.79 -2.77
N SER A 360 12.90 -12.81 -3.46
CA SER A 360 13.14 -11.38 -3.17
C SER A 360 12.51 -10.91 -1.85
N LEU A 361 11.48 -11.59 -1.33
CA LEU A 361 10.78 -11.19 -0.10
C LEU A 361 11.41 -11.82 1.15
N CYS A 362 11.40 -13.15 1.26
CA CYS A 362 11.94 -13.83 2.45
C CYS A 362 13.46 -13.99 2.43
N GLY A 363 14.11 -13.90 1.26
CA GLY A 363 15.56 -14.04 1.12
C GLY A 363 16.09 -15.47 1.09
N HIS A 364 15.25 -16.49 1.28
CA HIS A 364 15.63 -17.92 1.27
C HIS A 364 15.73 -18.51 -0.15
N PHE A 365 16.45 -19.62 -0.28
CA PHE A 365 16.49 -20.40 -1.51
C PHE A 365 15.26 -21.31 -1.70
N VAL A 366 14.86 -21.47 -2.96
CA VAL A 366 13.79 -22.36 -3.41
C VAL A 366 14.19 -23.17 -4.64
N CYS A 367 13.57 -24.34 -4.80
CA CYS A 367 13.76 -25.15 -6.01
C CYS A 367 13.09 -24.49 -7.22
N ASP A 368 13.37 -25.04 -8.40
CA ASP A 368 12.84 -24.62 -9.70
C ASP A 368 11.31 -24.60 -9.81
N ARG A 369 10.58 -25.38 -8.98
CA ARG A 369 9.10 -25.48 -9.01
C ARG A 369 8.37 -24.60 -8.00
N CYS A 370 9.06 -24.04 -7.00
CA CYS A 370 8.42 -23.33 -5.89
C CYS A 370 8.57 -21.82 -5.97
N TRP A 371 8.72 -21.27 -7.17
CA TRP A 371 8.83 -19.83 -7.40
C TRP A 371 8.18 -19.42 -8.72
N SER A 372 7.84 -18.14 -8.81
CA SER A 372 7.39 -17.49 -10.03
C SER A 372 7.98 -16.07 -10.12
N VAL A 373 7.97 -15.51 -11.33
CA VAL A 373 8.20 -14.07 -11.52
C VAL A 373 6.88 -13.35 -11.24
N GLN A 374 6.93 -12.31 -10.42
CA GLN A 374 5.82 -11.42 -10.14
C GLN A 374 6.23 -9.99 -10.50
N GLU A 375 5.27 -9.11 -10.67
CA GLU A 375 5.54 -7.68 -10.87
C GLU A 375 5.30 -6.93 -9.58
N MET A 376 6.09 -5.88 -9.36
CA MET A 376 5.91 -4.93 -8.28
C MET A 376 5.91 -3.52 -8.84
N GLU A 377 4.93 -2.73 -8.44
CA GLU A 377 4.88 -1.31 -8.74
C GLU A 377 5.68 -0.55 -7.66
N ASN A 378 6.74 0.14 -8.07
CA ASN A 378 7.52 1.00 -7.18
C ASN A 378 7.10 2.46 -7.43
N GLN A 379 6.47 3.07 -6.43
CA GLN A 379 5.90 4.41 -6.57
C GLN A 379 6.96 5.51 -6.62
N ASP A 380 8.06 5.35 -5.90
CA ASP A 380 9.14 6.35 -5.87
C ASP A 380 9.83 6.48 -7.23
N THR A 381 10.15 5.34 -7.84
CA THR A 381 10.82 5.27 -9.14
C THR A 381 9.84 5.30 -10.30
N ARG A 382 8.53 5.20 -10.03
CA ARG A 382 7.48 5.15 -11.04
C ARG A 382 7.69 4.02 -12.06
N ARG A 383 8.19 2.87 -11.60
CA ARG A 383 8.58 1.72 -12.43
C ARG A 383 7.96 0.42 -11.96
N ILE A 384 7.68 -0.45 -12.91
CA ILE A 384 7.31 -1.85 -12.65
C ILE A 384 8.59 -2.69 -12.66
N THR A 385 8.83 -3.42 -11.58
CA THR A 385 10.03 -4.25 -11.40
C THR A 385 9.65 -5.73 -11.28
N PRO A 386 10.29 -6.64 -12.03
CA PRO A 386 10.07 -8.07 -11.86
C PRO A 386 10.76 -8.59 -10.59
N LEU A 387 10.04 -9.39 -9.80
CA LEU A 387 10.49 -10.01 -8.56
C LEU A 387 10.43 -11.53 -8.66
N ARG A 388 11.36 -12.24 -8.03
CA ARG A 388 11.28 -13.70 -7.87
C ARG A 388 10.62 -14.01 -6.55
N MET A 389 9.39 -14.49 -6.57
CA MET A 389 8.61 -14.81 -5.37
C MET A 389 8.48 -16.30 -5.19
N CYS A 390 8.71 -16.80 -3.97
CA CYS A 390 8.37 -18.17 -3.66
C CYS A 390 6.87 -18.33 -3.40
N SER A 391 6.34 -19.54 -3.60
CA SER A 391 4.91 -19.82 -3.43
C SER A 391 4.40 -19.48 -2.03
N ARG A 392 5.22 -19.66 -0.99
CA ARG A 392 4.85 -19.34 0.39
C ARG A 392 4.76 -17.83 0.64
N CYS A 393 5.69 -17.05 0.10
CA CYS A 393 5.62 -15.59 0.19
C CYS A 393 4.40 -15.06 -0.58
N MET A 394 4.10 -15.65 -1.75
CA MET A 394 2.90 -15.30 -2.51
C MET A 394 1.63 -15.51 -1.69
N GLU A 395 1.47 -16.67 -1.06
CA GLU A 395 0.30 -16.99 -0.22
C GLU A 395 0.12 -15.99 0.94
N PHE A 396 1.20 -15.59 1.60
CA PHE A 396 1.13 -14.61 2.68
C PHE A 396 0.78 -13.21 2.19
N VAL A 397 1.36 -12.76 1.08
CA VAL A 397 1.02 -11.48 0.46
C VAL A 397 -0.44 -11.47 0.00
N GLU A 398 -0.96 -12.58 -0.51
CA GLU A 398 -2.36 -12.66 -0.95
C GLU A 398 -3.37 -12.66 0.21
N ASN A 399 -2.96 -13.04 1.42
CA ASN A 399 -3.81 -13.11 2.61
C ASN A 399 -3.81 -11.85 3.49
N GLY A 400 -2.95 -10.86 3.21
CA GLY A 400 -2.92 -9.59 3.93
C GLY A 400 -4.17 -8.73 3.70
N ASP A 401 -4.41 -7.79 4.60
CA ASP A 401 -5.47 -6.77 4.47
C ASP A 401 -4.83 -5.49 3.91
N TYR A 402 -5.27 -5.05 2.74
CA TYR A 402 -4.75 -3.86 2.06
C TYR A 402 -5.81 -2.76 1.91
N SER A 403 -6.95 -2.90 2.58
CA SER A 403 -8.08 -1.94 2.49
C SER A 403 -7.67 -0.52 2.86
N ALA A 404 -6.78 -0.36 3.85
CA ALA A 404 -6.26 0.93 4.30
C ALA A 404 -5.05 1.45 3.49
N VAL A 405 -4.48 0.64 2.59
CA VAL A 405 -3.28 1.00 1.82
C VAL A 405 -3.67 1.87 0.64
N LYS A 406 -3.28 3.15 0.69
CA LYS A 406 -3.57 4.12 -0.36
C LYS A 406 -2.49 4.09 -1.45
N PRO A 407 -2.84 4.46 -2.70
CA PRO A 407 -1.85 4.67 -3.75
C PRO A 407 -0.82 5.75 -3.44
N SER A 408 -1.03 6.65 -2.48
CA SER A 408 0.01 7.60 -2.07
C SER A 408 0.92 7.06 -0.96
N SER A 409 0.54 5.96 -0.29
CA SER A 409 1.28 5.40 0.85
C SER A 409 2.10 4.15 0.51
N SER A 410 2.08 3.66 -0.74
CA SER A 410 2.81 2.44 -1.15
C SER A 410 4.24 2.74 -1.67
N GLY A 411 4.80 3.87 -1.27
CA GLY A 411 6.17 4.31 -1.61
C GLY A 411 7.18 4.03 -0.49
N LYS A 412 8.34 4.68 -0.58
CA LYS A 412 9.38 4.61 0.45
C LYS A 412 8.82 5.06 1.79
N ILE A 413 8.99 4.23 2.81
CA ILE A 413 8.69 4.64 4.19
C ILE A 413 9.74 5.68 4.58
N GLU A 414 9.27 6.91 4.81
CA GLU A 414 10.13 8.06 5.09
C GLU A 414 9.56 8.92 6.21
N VAL A 415 10.48 9.63 6.88
CA VAL A 415 10.12 10.70 7.81
C VAL A 415 9.79 11.94 6.99
N LYS A 416 8.67 12.58 7.30
CA LYS A 416 8.18 13.77 6.62
C LYS A 416 8.77 15.03 7.22
N ARG A 417 8.89 16.09 6.42
CA ARG A 417 9.21 17.42 6.93
C ARG A 417 8.05 17.91 7.80
N ASP A 418 8.39 18.66 8.85
CA ASP A 418 7.37 19.30 9.67
C ASP A 418 6.51 20.27 8.82
N PRO A 419 5.19 20.35 9.07
CA PRO A 419 4.35 21.37 8.45
C PRO A 419 4.85 22.79 8.78
N ILE A 420 4.66 23.74 7.86
CA ILE A 420 5.19 25.11 7.96
C ILE A 420 4.67 25.84 9.21
N ASP A 421 3.47 25.48 9.70
CA ASP A 421 2.78 26.14 10.81
C ASP A 421 2.95 25.47 12.18
N HIS A 422 3.72 24.37 12.29
CA HIS A 422 3.92 23.69 13.57
C HIS A 422 5.06 24.31 14.40
N ALA A 423 4.76 24.67 15.65
CA ALA A 423 5.75 25.08 16.63
C ALA A 423 6.83 23.98 16.85
N PRO A 424 8.07 24.34 17.22
CA PRO A 424 9.15 23.36 17.44
C PRO A 424 8.79 22.32 18.52
N THR A 425 9.21 21.08 18.29
CA THR A 425 8.88 19.85 19.05
C THR A 425 9.00 19.95 20.56
N ASN A 426 9.92 20.79 21.05
CA ASN A 426 10.23 20.87 22.47
C ASN A 426 9.07 21.45 23.29
N LYS A 427 8.20 22.30 22.72
CA LYS A 427 7.13 22.93 23.50
C LYS A 427 6.11 21.92 24.05
N THR A 428 5.74 20.90 23.28
CA THR A 428 4.79 19.87 23.73
C THR A 428 5.40 19.03 24.85
N LEU A 429 6.63 18.53 24.67
CA LEU A 429 7.34 17.76 25.69
C LEU A 429 7.58 18.58 26.96
N VAL A 430 8.06 19.81 26.83
CA VAL A 430 8.26 20.74 27.96
C VAL A 430 6.94 20.96 28.70
N ARG A 431 5.84 21.26 28.00
CA ARG A 431 4.53 21.48 28.62
C ARG A 431 4.06 20.25 29.41
N LEU A 432 4.21 19.05 28.84
CA LEU A 432 3.82 17.80 29.50
C LEU A 432 4.66 17.53 30.75
N LEU A 433 5.99 17.70 30.65
CA LEU A 433 6.90 17.54 31.79
C LEU A 433 6.62 18.55 32.91
N GLN A 434 6.35 19.82 32.56
CA GLN A 434 5.96 20.85 33.52
C GLN A 434 4.64 20.53 34.21
N GLN A 435 3.66 20.03 33.45
CA GLN A 435 2.36 19.63 33.99
C GLN A 435 2.53 18.47 34.98
N GLU A 436 3.26 17.42 34.60
CA GLU A 436 3.50 16.26 35.47
C GLU A 436 4.33 16.61 36.71
N LEU A 437 5.34 17.50 36.59
CA LEU A 437 6.12 17.95 37.74
C LEU A 437 5.27 18.71 38.77
N ARG A 438 4.30 19.51 38.28
CA ARG A 438 3.38 20.27 39.13
C ARG A 438 2.30 19.39 39.76
N SER A 439 1.80 18.39 39.04
CA SER A 439 0.67 17.55 39.48
C SER A 439 1.08 16.35 40.33
N SER A 440 2.31 15.83 40.17
CA SER A 440 2.78 14.65 40.87
C SER A 440 3.23 14.92 42.30
N SER A 441 3.20 13.87 43.14
CA SER A 441 3.70 13.88 44.52
C SER A 441 4.39 12.55 44.87
N GLY A 442 5.14 12.52 45.97
CA GLY A 442 5.81 11.31 46.47
C GLY A 442 6.75 10.65 45.47
N ALA A 443 6.69 9.32 45.37
CA ALA A 443 7.55 8.52 44.48
C ALA A 443 7.40 8.91 43.00
N ARG A 444 6.17 9.18 42.54
CA ARG A 444 5.91 9.60 41.15
C ARG A 444 6.68 10.87 40.80
N LYS A 445 6.74 11.84 41.73
CA LYS A 445 7.46 13.10 41.53
C LYS A 445 8.97 12.91 41.41
N ASN A 446 9.55 11.97 42.17
CA ASN A 446 10.97 11.63 42.05
C ASN A 446 11.29 11.03 40.68
N SER A 447 10.39 10.21 40.13
CA SER A 447 10.52 9.65 38.79
C SER A 447 10.41 10.73 37.72
N VAL A 448 9.49 11.70 37.88
CA VAL A 448 9.44 12.89 37.01
C VAL A 448 10.76 13.65 37.00
N ARG A 449 11.31 13.93 38.19
CA ARG A 449 12.60 14.62 38.32
C ARG A 449 13.73 13.84 37.65
N THR A 450 13.77 12.52 37.82
CA THR A 450 14.76 11.63 37.19
C THR A 450 14.66 11.67 35.66
N VAL A 451 13.45 11.60 35.11
CA VAL A 451 13.20 11.71 33.66
C VAL A 451 13.64 13.08 33.12
N ILE A 452 13.30 14.17 33.82
CA ILE A 452 13.75 15.52 33.44
C ILE A 452 15.28 15.59 33.45
N GLN A 453 15.92 15.07 34.49
CA GLN A 453 17.38 15.06 34.61
C GLN A 453 18.02 14.34 33.41
N TYR A 454 17.58 13.12 33.08
CA TYR A 454 18.11 12.38 31.93
C TYR A 454 17.86 13.07 30.59
N LEU A 455 16.71 13.74 30.42
CA LEU A 455 16.42 14.48 29.19
C LEU A 455 17.27 15.76 29.05
N VAL A 456 17.64 16.41 30.15
CA VAL A 456 18.46 17.63 30.13
C VAL A 456 19.96 17.32 30.06
N GLU A 457 20.44 16.29 30.76
CA GLU A 457 21.88 15.96 30.86
C GLU A 457 22.50 15.30 29.62
N GLN A 458 21.68 14.79 28.70
CA GLN A 458 22.11 14.22 27.41
C GLN A 458 22.83 15.21 26.46
N GLU A 459 23.07 16.45 26.89
CA GLU A 459 23.73 17.50 26.11
C GLU A 459 25.27 17.51 26.25
N THR A 460 25.87 16.65 27.08
CA THR A 460 27.29 16.80 27.50
C THR A 460 28.34 15.95 26.74
N GLU A 461 27.98 15.14 25.75
CA GLU A 461 28.91 14.17 25.09
C GLU A 461 29.17 14.36 23.57
N GLU A 462 28.99 15.56 22.98
CA GLU A 462 29.55 15.86 21.64
C GLU A 462 30.93 16.58 21.77
N PRO A 463 32.05 16.10 21.19
CA PRO A 463 33.38 16.68 21.42
C PRO A 463 33.67 18.05 20.77
N GLU A 464 32.73 18.70 20.08
CA GLU A 464 33.03 19.89 19.27
C GLU A 464 31.92 20.95 19.27
N ARG A 465 31.62 21.56 20.43
CA ARG A 465 30.98 22.89 20.44
C ARG A 465 31.80 23.87 21.24
N GLN A 466 32.30 24.88 20.51
CA GLN A 466 32.87 26.09 21.07
C GLN A 466 31.91 26.72 22.07
N ALA A 467 32.51 27.19 23.16
CA ALA A 467 31.85 27.78 24.31
C ALA A 467 30.88 28.91 23.92
N THR A 468 29.59 28.63 24.06
CA THR A 468 28.60 29.65 24.38
C THR A 468 28.17 29.36 25.82
N GLU A 469 28.37 30.33 26.72
CA GLU A 469 27.99 30.26 28.13
C GLU A 469 26.47 30.13 28.31
N VAL A 470 25.90 28.96 28.06
CA VAL A 470 24.64 28.56 28.66
C VAL A 470 25.02 27.75 29.88
N ARG A 471 24.83 28.31 31.08
CA ARG A 471 24.99 27.57 32.34
C ARG A 471 24.13 26.32 32.26
N SER A 472 24.74 25.15 32.03
CA SER A 472 24.07 23.87 32.15
C SER A 472 23.63 23.72 33.61
N ILE A 473 22.34 23.85 33.89
CA ILE A 473 21.79 23.60 35.22
C ILE A 473 21.98 22.11 35.49
N ARG A 474 22.97 21.75 36.31
CA ARG A 474 23.13 20.37 36.80
C ARG A 474 22.04 20.12 37.83
N LEU A 475 21.00 19.39 37.41
CA LEU A 475 19.92 18.97 38.29
C LEU A 475 20.41 17.83 39.19
N SER A 476 19.94 17.80 40.42
CA SER A 476 20.16 16.68 41.34
C SER A 476 18.86 16.30 42.01
N SER A 477 18.81 15.11 42.64
CA SER A 477 17.64 14.65 43.41
C SER A 477 17.18 15.65 44.49
N ASN A 478 18.06 16.56 44.91
CA ASN A 478 17.80 17.57 45.94
C ASN A 478 17.41 18.96 45.39
N SER A 479 17.45 19.17 44.07
CA SER A 479 17.08 20.45 43.45
C SER A 479 15.61 20.82 43.71
N ALA A 480 15.31 22.10 43.86
CA ALA A 480 13.94 22.59 44.03
C ALA A 480 13.13 22.46 42.73
N ASP A 481 11.80 22.31 42.81
CA ASP A 481 10.94 22.22 41.61
C ASP A 481 11.09 23.43 40.68
N SER A 482 11.37 24.62 41.23
CA SER A 482 11.64 25.82 40.44
C SER A 482 12.89 25.70 39.57
N GLU A 483 13.92 24.97 40.01
CA GLU A 483 15.12 24.70 39.20
C GLU A 483 14.81 23.73 38.06
N TYR A 484 14.01 22.69 38.31
CA TYR A 484 13.54 21.79 37.26
C TYR A 484 12.67 22.52 36.23
N LEU A 485 11.76 23.39 36.67
CA LEU A 485 10.94 24.21 35.77
C LEU A 485 11.81 25.17 34.94
N ALA A 486 12.80 25.82 35.56
CA ALA A 486 13.74 26.69 34.85
C ALA A 486 14.60 25.92 33.83
N ALA A 487 15.04 24.70 34.17
CA ALA A 487 15.75 23.82 33.25
C ALA A 487 14.88 23.38 32.08
N LEU A 488 13.57 23.18 32.28
CA LEU A 488 12.64 22.88 31.20
C LEU A 488 12.38 24.09 30.29
N ASP A 489 12.23 25.30 30.87
CA ASP A 489 11.99 26.53 30.11
C ASP A 489 13.22 26.97 29.29
N GLY A 490 14.43 26.77 29.82
CA GLY A 490 15.68 27.27 29.23
C GLY A 490 16.66 26.20 28.71
N GLY A 491 16.47 24.91 29.02
CA GLY A 491 17.50 23.88 28.88
C GLY A 491 17.07 22.53 28.28
N LEU A 492 15.78 22.26 28.04
CA LEU A 492 15.38 21.06 27.30
C LEU A 492 15.43 21.32 25.79
N SER A 493 16.62 21.20 25.19
CA SER A 493 16.76 21.19 23.73
C SER A 493 16.48 19.80 23.20
N VAL A 494 15.66 19.66 22.15
CA VAL A 494 15.55 18.42 21.38
C VAL A 494 16.30 18.67 20.08
N PRO A 495 17.59 18.27 19.96
CA PRO A 495 18.36 18.55 18.76
C PRO A 495 17.65 18.01 17.54
N ARG A 496 17.31 18.89 16.60
CA ARG A 496 16.60 18.49 15.40
C ARG A 496 17.53 17.63 14.55
N VAL A 497 17.21 16.36 14.42
CA VAL A 497 17.93 15.46 13.51
C VAL A 497 17.62 15.92 12.08
N PRO A 498 18.61 16.29 11.25
CA PRO A 498 18.37 16.69 9.86
C PRO A 498 17.62 15.59 9.09
N LEU A 499 16.68 15.96 8.21
CA LEU A 499 15.80 15.00 7.54
C LEU A 499 16.55 13.88 6.81
N TYR A 500 17.68 14.20 6.18
CA TYR A 500 18.53 13.21 5.48
C TYR A 500 19.24 12.23 6.43
N LYS A 501 19.34 12.54 7.73
CA LYS A 501 19.85 11.66 8.79
C LYS A 501 18.73 10.88 9.51
N CYS A 502 17.46 11.19 9.25
CA CYS A 502 16.33 10.40 9.73
C CYS A 502 16.26 9.08 8.94
N SER A 503 16.88 8.03 9.47
CA SER A 503 16.95 6.72 8.85
C SER A 503 15.95 5.76 9.50
N LEU A 504 15.37 4.89 8.69
CA LEU A 504 14.44 3.84 9.14
C LEU A 504 14.96 2.48 8.66
N ALA A 505 14.88 1.47 9.51
CA ALA A 505 15.40 0.12 9.28
C ALA A 505 14.74 -0.59 8.07
N ASN A 506 13.56 -0.11 7.67
CA ASN A 506 12.79 -0.63 6.55
C ASN A 506 12.55 0.40 5.44
N ALA A 507 13.32 1.50 5.42
CA ALA A 507 13.17 2.54 4.41
C ALA A 507 13.38 2.04 2.98
N ALA A 508 14.17 1.00 2.76
CA ALA A 508 14.42 0.48 1.40
C ALA A 508 14.29 -1.04 1.33
N LYS A 509 15.11 -1.74 2.12
CA LYS A 509 15.15 -3.20 2.20
C LYS A 509 15.51 -3.61 3.61
N ARG A 510 15.24 -4.86 3.93
CA ARG A 510 15.49 -5.47 5.23
C ARG A 510 16.74 -6.35 5.17
N ASN A 511 17.61 -6.23 6.18
CA ASN A 511 18.93 -6.86 6.22
C ASN A 511 18.97 -8.28 6.82
N TYR A 512 17.82 -8.95 7.00
CA TYR A 512 17.72 -10.32 7.50
C TYR A 512 16.82 -11.19 6.61
N PRO A 513 16.81 -12.52 6.72
CA PRO A 513 15.76 -13.36 6.12
C PRO A 513 14.48 -13.36 6.97
N ILE A 514 13.35 -13.81 6.40
CA ILE A 514 12.16 -14.18 7.18
C ILE A 514 11.87 -15.66 6.92
N THR A 515 11.67 -16.45 7.97
CA THR A 515 11.25 -17.83 7.83
C THR A 515 9.75 -17.89 7.98
N MET A 516 9.06 -18.07 6.86
CA MET A 516 7.60 -18.16 6.82
C MET A 516 7.15 -19.57 7.26
N PRO A 517 6.05 -19.69 8.03
CA PRO A 517 5.51 -20.97 8.48
C PRO A 517 5.00 -21.80 7.30
N LYS A 518 4.82 -23.11 7.48
CA LYS A 518 4.54 -24.03 6.35
C LYS A 518 3.32 -23.65 5.51
N THR A 519 2.28 -23.12 6.17
CA THR A 519 0.99 -22.73 5.60
C THR A 519 0.62 -21.32 6.07
N ALA A 520 -0.16 -20.56 5.30
CA ALA A 520 -0.75 -19.31 5.75
C ALA A 520 -2.09 -19.52 6.49
N ALA A 521 -2.25 -20.65 7.18
CA ALA A 521 -3.43 -20.92 8.01
C ALA A 521 -3.62 -19.78 9.02
N ASN A 522 -4.88 -19.43 9.30
CA ASN A 522 -5.24 -18.31 10.17
C ASN A 522 -4.42 -18.32 11.48
N GLY A 523 -3.78 -17.20 11.78
CA GLY A 523 -2.94 -17.03 12.98
C GLY A 523 -1.49 -17.52 12.85
N SER A 524 -1.09 -18.09 11.71
CA SER A 524 0.33 -18.47 11.50
C SER A 524 1.20 -17.22 11.33
N VAL A 525 2.28 -17.14 12.12
CA VAL A 525 3.25 -16.04 12.11
C VAL A 525 4.62 -16.51 11.61
N PRO A 526 5.45 -15.62 11.04
CA PRO A 526 6.84 -15.94 10.73
C PRO A 526 7.67 -16.20 11.99
N ASP A 527 8.69 -17.05 11.87
CA ASP A 527 9.64 -17.27 12.96
C ASP A 527 10.35 -15.97 13.32
N ALA A 528 10.73 -15.85 14.60
CA ALA A 528 11.46 -14.71 15.09
C ALA A 528 12.83 -14.55 14.40
N PRO A 529 13.15 -13.39 13.79
CA PRO A 529 14.48 -13.16 13.26
C PRO A 529 15.51 -13.06 14.40
N ILE A 530 16.71 -13.55 14.09
CA ILE A 530 17.83 -13.60 15.03
C ILE A 530 18.90 -12.58 14.58
N PRO A 531 19.18 -11.54 15.39
CA PRO A 531 20.30 -10.62 15.18
C PRO A 531 21.63 -11.34 15.03
N LEU A 532 22.56 -10.76 14.26
CA LEU A 532 23.90 -11.34 14.07
C LEU A 532 24.68 -11.44 15.40
N ASN A 533 24.45 -10.49 16.31
CA ASN A 533 25.05 -10.40 17.64
C ASN A 533 24.13 -10.93 18.76
N GLU A 534 23.21 -11.86 18.48
CA GLU A 534 22.20 -12.31 19.46
C GLU A 534 22.81 -12.81 20.77
N LYS A 535 23.95 -13.50 20.72
CA LYS A 535 24.63 -13.99 21.93
C LYS A 535 25.02 -12.82 22.85
N ASP A 536 25.62 -11.78 22.30
CA ASP A 536 26.07 -10.61 23.05
C ASP A 536 24.88 -9.82 23.56
N ARG A 537 23.81 -9.72 22.75
CA ARG A 537 22.54 -9.09 23.09
C ARG A 537 21.84 -9.73 24.28
N LEU A 538 21.77 -11.06 24.31
CA LEU A 538 21.20 -11.80 25.44
C LEU A 538 22.07 -11.68 26.69
N ALA A 539 23.40 -11.66 26.54
CA ALA A 539 24.30 -11.44 27.65
C ALA A 539 24.15 -10.02 28.22
N ALA A 540 23.95 -9.00 27.38
CA ALA A 540 23.65 -7.63 27.79
C ALA A 540 22.35 -7.54 28.61
N ILE A 541 21.27 -8.17 28.14
CA ILE A 541 19.99 -8.24 28.89
C ILE A 541 20.17 -8.92 30.24
N ALA A 542 20.97 -9.98 30.31
CA ALA A 542 21.23 -10.68 31.56
C ALA A 542 22.05 -9.81 32.54
N ARG A 543 23.07 -9.10 32.05
CA ARG A 543 23.90 -8.18 32.85
C ARG A 543 23.10 -7.01 33.39
N SER A 544 22.18 -6.46 32.60
CA SER A 544 21.39 -5.29 32.99
C SER A 544 20.29 -5.58 34.01
N ARG A 545 20.02 -6.85 34.36
CA ARG A 545 18.93 -7.28 35.26
C ARG A 545 17.56 -6.64 34.96
N ILE A 546 17.37 -6.15 33.73
CA ILE A 546 16.23 -5.32 33.32
C ILE A 546 14.89 -6.05 33.49
N MET A 547 14.91 -7.38 33.39
CA MET A 547 13.73 -8.23 33.58
C MET A 547 13.22 -8.24 35.02
N GLY A 548 14.07 -7.90 35.99
CA GLY A 548 13.75 -7.83 37.42
C GLY A 548 13.25 -6.47 37.89
N LEU A 549 13.04 -5.50 37.00
CA LEU A 549 12.57 -4.17 37.38
C LEU A 549 11.19 -4.24 38.05
N GLU A 550 11.14 -3.92 39.34
CA GLU A 550 9.90 -3.85 40.13
C GLU A 550 9.21 -2.49 39.97
N ASP A 551 9.97 -1.40 40.11
CA ASP A 551 9.51 -0.02 39.88
C ASP A 551 10.03 0.51 38.54
N ALA A 552 9.11 0.76 37.62
CA ALA A 552 9.39 1.28 36.28
C ALA A 552 8.60 2.57 35.98
N SER A 553 8.28 3.35 37.01
CA SER A 553 7.50 4.59 36.92
C SER A 553 8.13 5.65 35.99
N GLU A 554 9.46 5.72 35.89
CA GLU A 554 10.17 6.54 34.90
C GLU A 554 9.92 6.05 33.47
N LEU A 555 9.89 4.72 33.26
CA LEU A 555 9.61 4.14 31.94
C LEU A 555 8.15 4.38 31.53
N ASP A 556 7.20 4.28 32.46
CA ASP A 556 5.79 4.63 32.20
C ASP A 556 5.65 6.10 31.80
N MET A 557 6.37 7.00 32.48
CA MET A 557 6.38 8.41 32.13
C MET A 557 6.92 8.64 30.72
N LEU A 558 8.03 8.00 30.36
CA LEU A 558 8.58 8.08 29.01
C LEU A 558 7.59 7.54 27.96
N CYS A 559 6.83 6.48 28.29
CA CYS A 559 5.75 5.99 27.45
C CYS A 559 4.63 7.02 27.28
N ASN A 560 4.20 7.68 28.36
CA ASN A 560 3.18 8.75 28.32
C ASN A 560 3.60 9.91 27.41
N LEU A 561 4.86 10.35 27.52
CA LEU A 561 5.43 11.40 26.67
C LEU A 561 5.49 10.97 25.20
N ALA A 562 5.94 9.73 24.94
CA ALA A 562 6.04 9.17 23.60
C ALA A 562 4.66 9.01 22.92
N ALA A 563 3.67 8.50 23.65
CA ALA A 563 2.28 8.38 23.19
C ALA A 563 1.72 9.76 22.82
N SER A 564 1.90 10.74 23.70
CA SER A 564 1.43 12.12 23.46
C SER A 564 2.14 12.79 22.28
N GLN A 565 3.44 12.53 22.11
CA GLN A 565 4.24 13.14 21.04
C GLN A 565 3.86 12.62 19.65
N LEU A 566 3.48 11.35 19.56
CA LEU A 566 3.07 10.71 18.31
C LEU A 566 1.56 10.66 18.09
N ASP A 567 0.76 11.22 19.01
CA ASP A 567 -0.70 11.09 19.02
C ASP A 567 -1.15 9.62 18.91
N CYS A 568 -0.47 8.75 19.65
CA CYS A 568 -0.69 7.31 19.67
C CYS A 568 -1.36 6.87 20.97
N THR A 569 -2.21 5.86 20.87
CA THR A 569 -3.00 5.32 21.97
C THR A 569 -2.15 4.49 22.96
N ILE A 570 -1.17 3.73 22.44
CA ILE A 570 -0.34 2.82 23.25
C ILE A 570 1.13 3.21 23.06
N SER A 571 1.88 3.23 24.16
CA SER A 571 3.34 3.28 24.15
C SER A 571 3.88 2.36 25.23
N ILE A 572 4.90 1.58 24.87
CA ILE A 572 5.52 0.58 25.74
C ILE A 572 7.04 0.60 25.60
N VAL A 573 7.73 0.38 26.71
CA VAL A 573 9.15 0.01 26.77
C VAL A 573 9.23 -1.50 26.95
N THR A 574 10.03 -2.16 26.12
CA THR A 574 10.08 -3.63 26.08
C THR A 574 11.51 -4.16 26.12
N ALA A 575 11.69 -5.34 26.69
CA ALA A 575 12.88 -6.17 26.51
C ALA A 575 12.53 -7.41 25.68
N VAL A 576 13.44 -7.81 24.79
CA VAL A 576 13.25 -8.98 23.92
C VAL A 576 14.27 -10.04 24.29
N THR A 577 13.87 -11.13 24.93
CA THR A 577 14.74 -12.26 25.27
C THR A 577 14.83 -13.26 24.11
N ALA A 578 15.39 -14.44 24.35
CA ALA A 578 15.52 -15.48 23.32
C ALA A 578 14.15 -15.97 22.80
N GLY A 579 13.16 -16.12 23.70
CA GLY A 579 11.85 -16.69 23.38
C GLY A 579 10.66 -15.76 23.58
N GLN A 580 10.85 -14.60 24.24
CA GLN A 580 9.73 -13.76 24.63
C GLN A 580 10.06 -12.26 24.51
N MET A 581 9.01 -11.45 24.39
CA MET A 581 9.05 -10.01 24.60
C MET A 581 8.25 -9.69 25.87
N THR A 582 8.82 -8.89 26.76
CA THR A 582 8.17 -8.46 28.00
C THR A 582 8.08 -6.94 28.05
N VAL A 583 6.92 -6.43 28.46
CA VAL A 583 6.67 -5.01 28.70
C VAL A 583 7.20 -4.59 30.07
N LEU A 584 8.12 -3.64 30.09
CA LEU A 584 8.77 -3.11 31.29
C LEU A 584 8.09 -1.84 31.81
N GLY A 585 7.69 -0.96 30.89
CA GLY A 585 6.94 0.25 31.17
C GLY A 585 5.88 0.50 30.11
N SER A 586 4.81 1.20 30.47
CA SER A 586 3.66 1.42 29.60
C SER A 586 2.89 2.68 29.98
N ASN A 587 2.30 3.36 29.00
CA ASN A 587 1.31 4.42 29.25
C ASN A 587 -0.05 3.86 29.69
N LYS A 588 -0.26 2.55 29.55
CA LYS A 588 -1.42 1.80 30.03
C LYS A 588 -0.99 0.75 31.05
N GLU A 589 -1.45 0.88 32.28
CA GLU A 589 -1.01 0.08 33.42
C GLU A 589 -1.27 -1.43 33.24
N ASP A 590 -2.37 -1.79 32.58
CA ASP A 590 -2.77 -3.17 32.28
C ASP A 590 -1.80 -3.91 31.35
N LEU A 591 -1.00 -3.19 30.57
CA LEU A 591 0.01 -3.79 29.70
C LEU A 591 1.32 -4.08 30.43
N ARG A 592 1.51 -3.61 31.67
CA ARG A 592 2.77 -3.80 32.39
C ARG A 592 3.01 -5.27 32.68
N ARG A 593 4.25 -5.74 32.47
CA ARG A 593 4.69 -7.14 32.61
C ARG A 593 4.00 -8.13 31.67
N VAL A 594 3.12 -7.68 30.78
CA VAL A 594 2.58 -8.54 29.72
C VAL A 594 3.75 -9.11 28.93
N THR A 595 3.70 -10.42 28.72
CA THR A 595 4.72 -11.17 28.00
C THR A 595 4.08 -11.87 26.82
N LEU A 596 4.72 -11.77 25.67
CA LEU A 596 4.32 -12.44 24.43
C LEU A 596 5.46 -13.34 23.96
N PRO A 597 5.18 -14.47 23.30
CA PRO A 597 6.22 -15.16 22.53
C PRO A 597 6.85 -14.18 21.53
N ARG A 598 8.16 -14.29 21.33
CA ARG A 598 8.95 -13.29 20.59
C ARG A 598 8.41 -13.06 19.17
N GLU A 599 8.04 -14.13 18.49
CA GLU A 599 7.46 -14.15 17.13
C GLU A 599 6.12 -13.43 17.01
N HIS A 600 5.41 -13.23 18.13
CA HIS A 600 4.14 -12.50 18.17
C HIS A 600 4.31 -10.99 18.50
N SER A 601 5.54 -10.47 18.52
CA SER A 601 5.85 -9.08 18.84
C SER A 601 6.32 -8.26 17.64
N PHE A 602 6.09 -6.95 17.66
CA PHE A 602 6.73 -6.02 16.72
C PHE A 602 8.20 -5.79 17.08
N CYS A 603 8.49 -5.66 18.39
CA CYS A 603 9.79 -5.25 18.92
C CYS A 603 10.94 -6.16 18.49
N GLN A 604 10.68 -7.45 18.24
CA GLN A 604 11.70 -8.36 17.69
C GLN A 604 12.29 -7.90 16.35
N HIS A 605 11.53 -7.16 15.54
CA HIS A 605 12.00 -6.60 14.28
C HIS A 605 12.74 -5.28 14.48
N THR A 606 12.40 -4.53 15.52
CA THR A 606 13.08 -3.28 15.91
C THR A 606 14.48 -3.56 16.45
N VAL A 607 14.66 -4.63 17.24
CA VAL A 607 15.97 -4.99 17.82
C VAL A 607 16.98 -5.56 16.81
N MET A 608 16.59 -5.74 15.54
CA MET A 608 17.48 -6.25 14.49
C MET A 608 18.56 -5.24 14.07
N THR A 609 18.36 -3.95 14.35
CA THR A 609 19.31 -2.87 14.04
C THR A 609 19.22 -1.77 15.10
N SER A 610 20.21 -0.88 15.17
CA SER A 610 20.15 0.35 15.97
C SER A 610 19.32 1.48 15.30
N THR A 611 18.67 1.20 14.17
CA THR A 611 17.84 2.15 13.43
C THR A 611 16.36 1.98 13.79
N PRO A 612 15.59 3.06 13.97
CA PRO A 612 14.14 2.98 14.23
C PRO A 612 13.36 2.25 13.13
N LEU A 613 12.25 1.63 13.51
CA LEU A 613 11.36 0.89 12.63
C LEU A 613 9.98 1.58 12.61
N LEU A 614 9.50 1.95 11.41
CA LEU A 614 8.15 2.51 11.22
C LEU A 614 7.34 1.57 10.32
N VAL A 615 6.17 1.14 10.77
CA VAL A 615 5.28 0.23 10.05
C VAL A 615 3.91 0.89 9.94
N PRO A 616 3.59 1.53 8.79
CA PRO A 616 2.35 2.30 8.63
C PRO A 616 1.11 1.44 8.38
N HIS A 617 1.29 0.19 7.92
CA HIS A 617 0.22 -0.75 7.57
C HIS A 617 0.62 -2.18 7.98
N PRO A 618 0.68 -2.50 9.28
CA PRO A 618 1.07 -3.83 9.75
C PRO A 618 0.11 -4.94 9.30
N GLU A 619 -1.15 -4.62 9.01
CA GLU A 619 -2.16 -5.51 8.43
C GLU A 619 -1.83 -5.95 7.00
N ALA A 620 -1.06 -5.14 6.28
CA ALA A 620 -0.62 -5.37 4.90
C ALA A 620 0.80 -5.91 4.81
N ASP A 621 1.53 -6.08 5.92
CA ASP A 621 2.94 -6.51 5.94
C ASP A 621 3.05 -7.96 6.41
N VAL A 622 3.65 -8.83 5.58
CA VAL A 622 3.77 -10.26 5.87
C VAL A 622 4.50 -10.59 7.19
N ARG A 623 5.27 -9.64 7.74
CA ARG A 623 5.94 -9.79 9.04
C ARG A 623 4.95 -9.68 10.21
N PHE A 624 3.90 -8.88 10.05
CA PHE A 624 3.08 -8.42 11.18
C PHE A 624 1.59 -8.76 11.03
N GLN A 625 1.11 -9.10 9.84
CA GLN A 625 -0.32 -9.27 9.56
C GLN A 625 -1.04 -10.28 10.49
N ASN A 626 -0.33 -11.24 11.07
CA ASN A 626 -0.93 -12.25 11.95
C ASN A 626 -0.40 -12.23 13.39
N ILE A 627 0.52 -11.34 13.76
CA ILE A 627 1.10 -11.36 15.11
C ILE A 627 0.06 -10.94 16.15
N ASN A 628 0.10 -11.53 17.35
CA ASN A 628 -0.90 -11.26 18.39
C ASN A 628 -0.84 -9.79 18.83
N GLY A 629 0.37 -9.21 18.86
CA GLY A 629 0.56 -7.79 19.13
C GLY A 629 -0.19 -6.88 18.15
N ARG A 630 -0.49 -7.34 16.93
CA ARG A 630 -1.33 -6.62 15.95
C ARG A 630 -2.80 -6.95 16.14
N THR A 631 -3.15 -8.23 16.08
CA THR A 631 -4.54 -8.70 15.99
C THR A 631 -5.33 -8.45 17.26
N ALA A 632 -4.72 -8.57 18.45
CA ALA A 632 -5.42 -8.41 19.72
C ALA A 632 -5.83 -6.96 20.02
N PHE A 633 -5.11 -5.98 19.47
CA PHE A 633 -5.34 -4.55 19.71
C PHE A 633 -5.79 -3.79 18.45
N ASP A 634 -5.98 -4.50 17.33
CA ASP A 634 -6.18 -3.95 15.99
C ASP A 634 -5.19 -2.84 15.63
N VAL A 635 -3.89 -3.09 15.86
CA VAL A 635 -2.83 -2.12 15.57
C VAL A 635 -2.76 -1.88 14.06
N ARG A 636 -2.88 -0.60 13.65
CA ARG A 636 -2.76 -0.10 12.27
C ARG A 636 -1.53 0.79 12.07
N CYS A 637 -0.77 1.10 13.12
CA CYS A 637 0.53 1.74 13.01
C CYS A 637 1.45 1.27 14.13
N TYR A 638 2.72 1.04 13.82
CA TYR A 638 3.77 0.78 14.81
C TYR A 638 5.00 1.65 14.54
N CYS A 639 5.54 2.28 15.57
CA CYS A 639 6.84 2.91 15.52
C CYS A 639 7.71 2.49 16.71
N GLY A 640 8.87 1.89 16.44
CA GLY A 640 9.80 1.41 17.46
C GLY A 640 11.17 2.08 17.35
N PHE A 641 11.66 2.59 18.46
CA PHE A 641 13.00 3.13 18.64
C PHE A 641 13.82 2.18 19.51
N PRO A 642 14.96 1.65 19.01
CA PRO A 642 15.86 0.79 19.77
C PRO A 642 16.32 1.44 21.07
N ILE A 643 16.37 0.65 22.15
CA ILE A 643 17.03 1.02 23.41
C ILE A 643 18.34 0.26 23.49
N VAL A 644 19.44 1.00 23.71
CA VAL A 644 20.80 0.47 23.76
C VAL A 644 21.37 0.52 25.19
N ASP A 645 22.19 -0.46 25.53
CA ASP A 645 23.01 -0.45 26.75
C ASP A 645 24.32 0.34 26.57
N GLU A 646 25.22 0.25 27.56
CA GLU A 646 26.53 0.93 27.56
C GLU A 646 27.46 0.44 26.44
N ASP A 647 27.32 -0.81 26.03
CA ASP A 647 28.12 -1.45 24.97
C ASP A 647 27.52 -1.17 23.57
N ASN A 648 26.59 -0.21 23.44
CA ASN A 648 25.79 0.07 22.23
C ASN A 648 25.00 -1.16 21.72
N THR A 649 24.68 -2.10 22.61
CA THR A 649 23.92 -3.31 22.28
C THR A 649 22.42 -3.06 22.45
N VAL A 650 21.64 -3.37 21.41
CA VAL A 650 20.18 -3.16 21.43
C VAL A 650 19.49 -4.22 22.29
N ILE A 651 19.02 -3.84 23.48
CA ILE A 651 18.40 -4.77 24.43
C ILE A 651 16.86 -4.77 24.34
N GLY A 652 16.27 -3.73 23.76
CA GLY A 652 14.84 -3.52 23.75
C GLY A 652 14.39 -2.40 22.83
N SER A 653 13.18 -1.90 23.04
CA SER A 653 12.67 -0.74 22.32
C SER A 653 11.65 0.07 23.13
N LEU A 654 11.67 1.39 22.93
CA LEU A 654 10.55 2.28 23.20
C LEU A 654 9.70 2.32 21.93
N CYS A 655 8.42 1.97 22.01
CA CYS A 655 7.58 1.93 20.83
C CYS A 655 6.15 2.39 21.07
N CYS A 656 5.57 3.01 20.06
CA CYS A 656 4.19 3.47 20.03
C CYS A 656 3.38 2.69 19.01
N MET A 657 2.10 2.50 19.32
CA MET A 657 1.12 1.77 18.52
C MET A 657 -0.22 2.50 18.53
N ASP A 658 -0.93 2.44 17.40
CA ASP A 658 -2.27 3.01 17.29
C ASP A 658 -3.16 2.18 16.36
N GLN A 659 -4.48 2.38 16.47
CA GLN A 659 -5.51 1.82 15.59
C GLN A 659 -5.74 2.66 14.32
N LYS A 660 -4.98 3.76 14.17
CA LYS A 660 -4.93 4.59 12.97
C LYS A 660 -3.51 4.60 12.39
N THR A 661 -3.42 4.73 11.07
CA THR A 661 -2.14 4.98 10.40
C THR A 661 -1.65 6.39 10.70
N HIS A 662 -0.35 6.54 10.99
CA HIS A 662 0.30 7.82 11.24
C HIS A 662 1.48 8.03 10.30
N GLU A 663 1.69 9.27 9.87
CA GLU A 663 2.97 9.70 9.29
C GLU A 663 3.88 10.23 10.40
N MET A 664 5.19 10.00 10.27
CA MET A 664 6.18 10.48 11.23
C MET A 664 6.83 11.77 10.73
N THR A 665 6.76 12.85 11.50
CA THR A 665 7.48 14.09 11.19
C THR A 665 8.92 14.07 11.69
N GLN A 666 9.77 14.95 11.14
CA GLN A 666 11.17 15.12 11.54
C GLN A 666 11.28 15.50 13.02
N SER A 667 10.38 16.35 13.49
CA SER A 667 10.26 16.74 14.88
C SER A 667 9.93 15.55 15.77
N GLN A 668 8.89 14.79 15.43
CA GLN A 668 8.50 13.58 16.16
C GLN A 668 9.63 12.54 16.20
N TYR A 669 10.32 12.31 15.09
CA TYR A 669 11.49 11.42 15.04
C TYR A 669 12.58 11.85 16.03
N SER A 670 12.90 13.15 16.08
CA SER A 670 13.93 13.70 16.95
C SER A 670 13.56 13.56 18.43
N ALA A 671 12.29 13.84 18.77
CA ALA A 671 11.77 13.65 20.12
C ALA A 671 11.79 12.18 20.55
N MET A 672 11.31 11.27 19.71
CA MET A 672 11.28 9.85 20.02
C MET A 672 12.67 9.26 20.18
N LYS A 673 13.65 9.71 19.38
CA LYS A 673 15.06 9.34 19.57
C LYS A 673 15.55 9.76 20.96
N LYS A 674 15.29 11.01 21.35
CA LYS A 674 15.68 11.54 22.68
C LYS A 674 14.98 10.79 23.84
N LEU A 675 13.71 10.45 23.69
CA LEU A 675 12.97 9.65 24.69
C LEU A 675 13.52 8.22 24.79
N ALA A 676 13.90 7.59 23.67
CA ALA A 676 14.50 6.26 23.66
C ALA A 676 15.90 6.25 24.30
N ASP A 677 16.70 7.28 24.03
CA ASP A 677 18.00 7.50 24.67
C ASP A 677 17.83 7.64 26.20
N ALA A 678 16.80 8.37 26.65
CA ALA A 678 16.47 8.52 28.06
C ALA A 678 15.99 7.21 28.71
N ALA A 679 15.20 6.41 27.99
CA ALA A 679 14.80 5.07 28.44
C ALA A 679 16.03 4.17 28.64
N GLY A 680 17.04 4.28 27.75
CA GLY A 680 18.32 3.60 27.92
C GLY A 680 19.04 3.98 29.22
N LEU A 681 19.05 5.28 29.58
CA LEU A 681 19.64 5.74 30.84
C LEU A 681 18.91 5.18 32.07
N VAL A 682 17.57 5.18 32.07
CA VAL A 682 16.76 4.60 33.16
C VAL A 682 17.06 3.12 33.34
N VAL A 683 17.14 2.38 32.23
CA VAL A 683 17.44 0.95 32.24
C VAL A 683 18.83 0.68 32.80
N ARG A 684 19.83 1.50 32.45
CA ARG A 684 21.19 1.38 32.99
C ARG A 684 21.24 1.66 34.49
N SER A 685 20.61 2.74 34.95
CA SER A 685 20.70 3.17 36.35
C SER A 685 19.97 2.22 37.29
N LYS A 686 18.79 1.72 36.90
CA LYS A 686 18.01 0.78 37.71
C LYS A 686 18.42 -0.68 37.55
N GLY A 687 19.13 -1.04 36.48
CA GLY A 687 19.56 -2.40 36.18
C GLY A 687 20.80 -2.89 36.95
N ILE A 688 21.58 -1.95 37.49
CA ILE A 688 22.81 -2.24 38.24
C ILE A 688 22.57 -2.27 39.76
N ALA A 689 21.48 -1.66 40.23
CA ALA A 689 21.02 -1.72 41.63
C ALA A 689 20.44 -3.11 41.96
#